data_AF-A0A197JQZ2-F1
#
_entry.id   AF-A0A197JQZ2-F1
#
_cell.length_a   1.000
_cell.length_b   1.000
_cell.length_c   1.000
_cell.angle_alpha   90.00
_cell.angle_beta   90.00
_cell.angle_gamma   90.00
#
_symmetry.space_group_name_H-M   'P 1'
#
loop_
_entity.id
_entity.type
_entity.pdbx_description
1 polymer ?
#
loop_
_entity_poly.entity_id
_entity_poly.type
_entity_poly.pdbx_seq_one_letter_code
_entity_poly.pdbx_strand_id
1 'polypeptide(L)'
;MGLFDWYPFIRRKGYTPVQLYRSILASIITNGRRRLDVLGSCYNVIRSSYSNMSQDAAHRSLEKEVSRFGTALDMTLYIDGNPAMEKSETAAERQKRREKALEQTATSLTTLESRIDNNQRLRKRHFADVRSGSASSFYWSMESRRSFADYMTGRGWIVQVVATEADLAIAIDANPGDIIISRDSDMLAYGSIVTLWRPVSNDMILVYSIPDLLLALGITRAQLTALAVVSKNDYNKNIWSLGPATNFSIIKSINSIDPKEVVHRYLADPRVISKNKDKKEFEDSIRVFIDKRQTKLNRVDSTSDAQILYKQLYLHFKDLCTRHNELKRIRIQELHPRETNDEIVRLRVPRSWNRYRTVESPRQISKASGTPSGPQPGIPQEPTFTSLGQENQGHPALPRTRVPRHSQRFSFKRYQGSVSHEPPARAKQLVWKAPKVMSHSNSNPPTTDTTDSKGKQKSDKAPSVAGLRASKMTNKQRLTKSLGWHHPTVSLEVGTLEANTRRLSSLSPELQQEVAKCLKEGSQLAVDIKRKAQRLIGRFLETLRTRIEDAVAEARRKKNGEALLESDRLKVRREAVSDDERVVLDYLCERVKPKVDGANGLDGGRKDAGQSDLDEETDKCVKFLETFLTYLYSENLPNKNSTIGKAVDKFIGILVDLELFDASRNRGEINVSMSFTPSMLVRSTAGQLSVELKKHYRNGTHLLYDKVCTLKDKGQVEAYIETCIQTSGGSYPSPRHSRDLLLFQRENWLPSFGSETR
;
A
#
# COMPACT_ATOMS: atom_id res chain seq x y z
N MET A 1 -15.61 7.25 10.30
CA MET A 1 -16.54 7.56 11.40
C MET A 1 -17.85 7.95 10.74
N GLY A 2 -18.96 7.91 11.48
CA GLY A 2 -20.28 8.04 10.88
C GLY A 2 -20.61 6.99 9.80
N LEU A 3 -21.40 7.40 8.81
CA LEU A 3 -22.03 6.56 7.77
C LEU A 3 -21.12 5.49 7.15
N PHE A 4 -21.49 4.22 7.34
CA PHE A 4 -20.69 3.06 6.93
C PHE A 4 -20.68 2.86 5.40
N ASP A 5 -19.50 2.60 4.83
CA ASP A 5 -19.25 2.35 3.39
C ASP A 5 -19.75 3.44 2.41
N TRP A 6 -20.10 4.62 2.90
CA TRP A 6 -20.67 5.70 2.09
C TRP A 6 -19.73 6.23 1.00
N TYR A 7 -18.47 6.54 1.32
CA TYR A 7 -17.52 7.03 0.32
C TYR A 7 -17.22 6.01 -0.81
N PRO A 8 -17.06 4.70 -0.54
CA PRO A 8 -17.05 3.65 -1.58
C PRO A 8 -18.39 3.45 -2.32
N PHE A 9 -19.54 3.69 -1.67
CA PHE A 9 -20.86 3.63 -2.32
C PHE A 9 -21.03 4.78 -3.32
N ILE A 10 -20.80 6.02 -2.90
CA ILE A 10 -20.88 7.24 -3.72
C ILE A 10 -20.01 7.10 -4.98
N ARG A 11 -18.76 6.66 -4.83
CA ARG A 11 -17.85 6.45 -5.98
C ARG A 11 -18.33 5.36 -6.95
N ARG A 12 -18.99 4.30 -6.45
CA ARG A 12 -19.59 3.25 -7.29
C ARG A 12 -20.86 3.72 -8.02
N LYS A 13 -21.44 4.86 -7.64
CA LYS A 13 -22.53 5.53 -8.35
C LYS A 13 -22.06 6.60 -9.34
N GLY A 14 -20.75 6.73 -9.58
CA GLY A 14 -20.17 7.60 -10.61
C GLY A 14 -19.61 8.92 -10.08
N TYR A 15 -20.08 9.42 -8.94
CA TYR A 15 -19.57 10.67 -8.37
C TYR A 15 -18.08 10.57 -8.00
N THR A 16 -17.28 11.47 -8.57
CA THR A 16 -15.84 11.58 -8.30
C THR A 16 -15.55 12.94 -7.68
N PRO A 17 -15.13 13.01 -6.39
CA PRO A 17 -14.82 14.28 -5.75
C PRO A 17 -13.60 14.94 -6.38
N VAL A 18 -13.60 16.28 -6.44
CA VAL A 18 -12.45 17.07 -6.90
C VAL A 18 -11.29 16.89 -5.93
N GLN A 19 -10.07 16.82 -6.45
CA GLN A 19 -8.86 16.63 -5.65
C GLN A 19 -8.11 17.96 -5.53
N LEU A 20 -7.98 18.47 -4.31
CA LEU A 20 -7.17 19.65 -4.00
C LEU A 20 -5.87 19.25 -3.31
N TYR A 21 -4.80 19.97 -3.63
CA TYR A 21 -3.51 19.86 -2.96
C TYR A 21 -3.26 21.06 -2.05
N ARG A 22 -2.48 20.87 -0.99
CA ARG A 22 -2.21 21.90 0.04
C ARG A 22 -1.75 23.25 -0.54
N SER A 23 -0.94 23.23 -1.60
CA SER A 23 -0.44 24.43 -2.28
C SER A 23 -1.55 25.34 -2.87
N ILE A 24 -2.73 24.79 -3.16
CA ILE A 24 -3.86 25.50 -3.77
C ILE A 24 -4.80 26.09 -2.71
N LEU A 25 -4.78 25.58 -1.47
CA LEU A 25 -5.74 25.97 -0.43
C LEU A 25 -5.63 27.45 -0.04
N ALA A 26 -4.43 28.02 -0.11
CA ALA A 26 -4.19 29.43 0.19
C ALA A 26 -4.68 30.39 -0.91
N SER A 27 -4.86 29.92 -2.15
CA SER A 27 -5.39 30.71 -3.27
C SER A 27 -6.89 30.54 -3.50
N ILE A 28 -7.56 29.67 -2.73
CA ILE A 28 -9.02 29.54 -2.77
C ILE A 28 -9.64 30.59 -1.86
N ILE A 29 -9.98 31.73 -2.46
CA ILE A 29 -10.89 32.72 -1.87
C ILE A 29 -12.26 32.04 -1.66
N THR A 30 -12.85 32.22 -0.48
CA THR A 30 -14.15 31.64 -0.12
C THR A 30 -15.12 32.74 0.30
N ASN A 31 -16.35 32.71 -0.23
CA ASN A 31 -17.37 33.70 0.12
C ASN A 31 -17.96 33.48 1.52
N GLY A 32 -17.87 32.25 2.04
CA GLY A 32 -18.17 31.91 3.45
C GLY A 32 -16.90 31.56 4.24
N ARG A 33 -17.09 31.21 5.52
CA ARG A 33 -16.02 30.81 6.43
C ARG A 33 -15.69 29.32 6.30
N ARG A 34 -14.48 28.94 6.73
CA ARG A 34 -14.10 27.55 6.91
C ARG A 34 -14.48 27.08 8.32
N ARG A 35 -15.00 25.87 8.46
CA ARG A 35 -15.39 25.28 9.75
C ARG A 35 -14.70 23.93 9.92
N LEU A 36 -13.73 23.86 10.82
CA LEU A 36 -12.90 22.68 11.03
C LEU A 36 -13.41 21.86 12.21
N ASP A 37 -13.90 20.66 11.92
CA ASP A 37 -14.01 19.58 12.91
C ASP A 37 -12.59 19.15 13.27
N VAL A 38 -12.12 19.55 14.45
CA VAL A 38 -10.73 19.32 14.90
C VAL A 38 -10.51 17.83 15.16
N LEU A 39 -11.47 17.10 15.73
CA LEU A 39 -11.27 15.69 16.08
C LEU A 39 -11.25 14.81 14.83
N GLY A 40 -12.29 14.84 14.00
CA GLY A 40 -12.38 14.04 12.79
C GLY A 40 -11.32 14.40 11.76
N SER A 41 -10.92 15.67 11.64
CA SER A 41 -9.80 16.05 10.76
C SER A 41 -8.43 15.66 11.31
N CYS A 42 -8.16 15.87 12.60
CA CYS A 42 -6.80 15.86 13.15
C CYS A 42 -6.49 14.71 14.11
N TYR A 43 -7.39 13.74 14.35
CA TYR A 43 -7.21 12.64 15.31
C TYR A 43 -5.83 11.95 15.29
N ASN A 44 -5.24 11.74 14.11
CA ASN A 44 -3.91 11.14 13.99
C ASN A 44 -2.78 12.01 14.55
N VAL A 45 -2.86 13.35 14.41
CA VAL A 45 -1.89 14.28 15.00
C VAL A 45 -2.16 14.43 16.50
N ILE A 46 -3.43 14.54 16.90
CA ILE A 46 -3.84 14.55 18.32
C ILE A 46 -3.23 13.33 19.04
N ARG A 47 -3.59 12.12 18.59
CA ARG A 47 -3.08 10.86 19.14
C ARG A 47 -1.55 10.74 19.06
N SER A 48 -0.93 11.15 17.96
CA SER A 48 0.54 11.04 17.84
C SER A 48 1.28 12.01 18.75
N SER A 49 0.73 13.18 19.05
CA SER A 49 1.43 14.21 19.80
C SER A 49 1.14 14.11 21.30
N TYR A 50 -0.13 14.02 21.71
CA TYR A 50 -0.48 13.89 23.14
C TYR A 50 -0.01 12.56 23.77
N SER A 51 0.19 11.49 23.00
CA SER A 51 0.83 10.24 23.50
C SER A 51 2.36 10.26 23.52
N ASN A 52 3.04 11.32 23.08
CA ASN A 52 4.51 11.30 22.96
C ASN A 52 5.23 12.59 23.36
N MET A 53 4.52 13.70 23.60
CA MET A 53 5.08 15.03 23.84
C MET A 53 4.52 15.63 25.14
N SER A 54 5.10 16.74 25.63
CA SER A 54 4.44 17.59 26.62
C SER A 54 3.20 18.27 26.02
N GLN A 55 2.29 18.75 26.87
CA GLN A 55 1.03 19.37 26.44
C GLN A 55 1.27 20.52 25.46
N ASP A 56 2.14 21.49 25.77
CA ASP A 56 2.43 22.64 24.89
C ASP A 56 3.08 22.23 23.56
N ALA A 57 3.90 21.18 23.57
CA ALA A 57 4.50 20.64 22.35
C ALA A 57 3.46 19.91 21.49
N ALA A 58 2.49 19.24 22.10
CA ALA A 58 1.33 18.69 21.41
C ALA A 58 0.40 19.80 20.87
N HIS A 59 0.22 20.90 21.60
CA HIS A 59 -0.55 22.07 21.16
C HIS A 59 0.07 22.71 19.92
N ARG A 60 1.37 23.03 19.95
CA ARG A 60 2.14 23.52 18.78
C ARG A 60 2.09 22.54 17.59
N SER A 61 2.09 21.24 17.86
CA SER A 61 1.97 20.20 16.82
C SER A 61 0.58 20.17 16.18
N LEU A 62 -0.49 20.37 16.96
CA LEU A 62 -1.88 20.33 16.50
C LEU A 62 -2.26 21.65 15.80
N GLU A 63 -1.88 22.79 16.36
CA GLU A 63 -1.94 24.11 15.72
C GLU A 63 -1.33 24.11 14.32
N LYS A 64 -0.15 23.49 14.17
CA LYS A 64 0.54 23.35 12.87
C LYS A 64 -0.22 22.44 11.89
N GLU A 65 -1.04 21.51 12.36
CA GLU A 65 -1.94 20.71 11.52
C GLU A 65 -3.19 21.51 11.14
N VAL A 66 -3.80 22.22 12.10
CA VAL A 66 -4.95 23.11 11.89
C VAL A 66 -4.63 24.20 10.85
N SER A 67 -3.47 24.86 10.98
CA SER A 67 -2.97 25.91 10.08
C SER A 67 -2.64 25.42 8.65
N ARG A 68 -2.97 24.17 8.30
CA ARG A 68 -2.95 23.67 6.92
C ARG A 68 -4.25 23.91 6.17
N PHE A 69 -5.33 24.22 6.87
CA PHE A 69 -6.70 24.31 6.34
C PHE A 69 -7.21 25.76 6.22
N GLY A 70 -6.61 26.69 6.96
CA GLY A 70 -6.94 28.11 6.98
C GLY A 70 -6.10 28.85 8.02
N THR A 71 -6.52 30.07 8.33
CA THR A 71 -5.93 30.99 9.31
C THR A 71 -6.95 31.32 10.41
N ALA A 72 -6.53 32.06 11.43
CA ALA A 72 -7.42 32.56 12.48
C ALA A 72 -8.51 33.53 11.97
N LEU A 73 -8.32 34.15 10.80
CA LEU A 73 -9.24 35.15 10.23
C LEU A 73 -10.42 34.51 9.46
N ASP A 74 -10.18 33.38 8.78
CA ASP A 74 -11.13 32.75 7.85
C ASP A 74 -11.68 31.40 8.35
N MET A 75 -11.22 30.89 9.51
CA MET A 75 -11.60 29.56 9.99
C MET A 75 -12.02 29.51 11.48
N THR A 76 -13.20 28.96 11.74
CA THR A 76 -13.67 28.57 13.08
C THR A 76 -13.29 27.12 13.39
N LEU A 77 -12.79 26.86 14.60
CA LEU A 77 -12.39 25.54 15.08
C LEU A 77 -13.48 24.95 15.99
N TYR A 78 -13.94 23.73 15.71
CA TYR A 78 -14.93 23.03 16.53
C TYR A 78 -14.29 21.82 17.21
N ILE A 79 -14.51 21.71 18.53
CA ILE A 79 -13.94 20.67 19.39
C ILE A 79 -15.08 19.98 20.14
N ASP A 80 -15.19 18.66 19.97
CA ASP A 80 -16.17 17.81 20.66
C ASP A 80 -16.20 18.06 22.18
N GLY A 81 -17.41 18.10 22.72
CA GLY A 81 -17.71 18.10 24.14
C GLY A 81 -17.93 16.70 24.71
N ASN A 82 -19.00 16.57 25.49
CA ASN A 82 -19.38 15.32 26.15
C ASN A 82 -20.14 14.41 25.16
N PRO A 83 -20.15 13.08 25.35
CA PRO A 83 -20.91 12.18 24.48
C PRO A 83 -22.41 12.53 24.43
N ALA A 84 -23.03 12.34 23.26
CA ALA A 84 -24.48 12.40 23.11
C ALA A 84 -25.16 11.09 23.60
N MET A 85 -26.39 11.18 24.11
CA MET A 85 -27.22 10.04 24.50
C MET A 85 -27.49 9.11 23.30
N GLU A 86 -27.75 9.71 22.15
CA GLU A 86 -27.99 9.10 20.84
C GLU A 86 -26.81 8.24 20.37
N LYS A 87 -25.62 8.49 20.90
CA LYS A 87 -24.36 7.80 20.56
C LYS A 87 -23.85 6.91 21.69
N SER A 88 -24.68 6.66 22.71
CA SER A 88 -24.32 5.92 23.93
C SER A 88 -23.83 4.50 23.66
N GLU A 89 -24.51 3.73 22.80
CA GLU A 89 -24.04 2.40 22.36
C GLU A 89 -22.65 2.48 21.71
N THR A 90 -22.48 3.41 20.79
CA THR A 90 -21.24 3.63 20.04
C THR A 90 -20.11 4.12 20.96
N ALA A 91 -20.41 4.94 21.95
CA ALA A 91 -19.48 5.36 22.99
C ALA A 91 -19.06 4.18 23.89
N ALA A 92 -20.00 3.30 24.25
CA ALA A 92 -19.73 2.09 25.02
C ALA A 92 -18.91 1.06 24.21
N GLU A 93 -19.18 0.86 22.92
CA GLU A 93 -18.36 -0.01 22.06
C GLU A 93 -16.94 0.54 21.89
N ARG A 94 -16.81 1.87 21.68
CA ARG A 94 -15.51 2.56 21.63
C ARG A 94 -14.75 2.43 22.96
N GLN A 95 -15.45 2.43 24.10
CA GLN A 95 -14.86 2.22 25.43
C GLN A 95 -14.38 0.78 25.63
N LYS A 96 -15.23 -0.22 25.36
CA LYS A 96 -14.88 -1.65 25.47
C LYS A 96 -13.69 -2.05 24.58
N ARG A 97 -13.54 -1.39 23.41
CA ARG A 97 -12.38 -1.53 22.55
C ARG A 97 -11.09 -0.92 23.15
N ARG A 98 -11.19 0.19 23.89
CA ARG A 98 -10.04 0.78 24.62
C ARG A 98 -9.63 -0.08 25.82
N GLU A 99 -10.58 -0.58 26.60
CA GLU A 99 -10.35 -1.45 27.76
C GLU A 99 -9.61 -2.73 27.34
N LYS A 100 -10.11 -3.42 26.30
CA LYS A 100 -9.42 -4.57 25.71
C LYS A 100 -8.03 -4.23 25.15
N ALA A 101 -7.82 -3.02 24.66
CA ALA A 101 -6.49 -2.57 24.24
C ALA A 101 -5.55 -2.29 25.43
N LEU A 102 -6.07 -1.86 26.60
CA LEU A 102 -5.29 -1.72 27.84
C LEU A 102 -4.89 -3.10 28.40
N GLU A 103 -5.81 -4.06 28.45
CA GLU A 103 -5.52 -5.46 28.80
C GLU A 103 -4.36 -6.01 27.96
N GLN A 104 -4.49 -5.90 26.63
CA GLN A 104 -3.46 -6.34 25.68
C GLN A 104 -2.14 -5.55 25.81
N THR A 105 -2.20 -4.26 26.18
CA THR A 105 -1.01 -3.46 26.49
C THR A 105 -0.30 -4.02 27.72
N ALA A 106 -1.04 -4.28 28.81
CA ALA A 106 -0.50 -4.82 30.06
C ALA A 106 0.18 -6.18 29.84
N THR A 107 -0.50 -7.16 29.20
CA THR A 107 0.11 -8.46 28.90
C THR A 107 1.37 -8.34 28.02
N SER A 108 1.35 -7.44 27.03
CA SER A 108 2.52 -7.18 26.17
C SER A 108 3.67 -6.54 26.95
N LEU A 109 3.36 -5.73 27.96
CA LEU A 109 4.32 -5.02 28.81
C LEU A 109 4.96 -5.97 29.82
N THR A 110 4.19 -6.80 30.53
CA THR A 110 4.74 -7.87 31.39
C THR A 110 5.61 -8.85 30.57
N THR A 111 5.24 -9.13 29.32
CA THR A 111 6.04 -9.94 28.38
C THR A 111 7.34 -9.25 27.93
N LEU A 112 7.39 -7.91 27.95
CA LEU A 112 8.58 -7.12 27.66
C LEU A 112 9.49 -7.05 28.90
N GLU A 113 8.92 -6.77 30.05
CA GLU A 113 9.56 -6.71 31.37
C GLU A 113 10.26 -8.03 31.73
N SER A 114 9.50 -9.13 31.78
CA SER A 114 10.04 -10.47 32.05
C SER A 114 11.19 -10.85 31.09
N ARG A 115 11.22 -10.31 29.87
CA ARG A 115 12.33 -10.50 28.92
C ARG A 115 13.53 -9.59 29.16
N ILE A 116 13.33 -8.40 29.72
CA ILE A 116 14.41 -7.53 30.20
C ILE A 116 15.06 -8.18 31.42
N ASP A 117 14.26 -8.63 32.40
CA ASP A 117 14.72 -9.23 33.65
C ASP A 117 15.49 -10.53 33.42
N ASN A 118 14.88 -11.49 32.71
CA ASN A 118 15.49 -12.78 32.39
C ASN A 118 16.55 -12.70 31.27
N ASN A 119 17.04 -11.49 30.95
CA ASN A 119 18.06 -11.22 29.94
C ASN A 119 17.80 -11.86 28.56
N GLN A 120 16.53 -12.01 28.18
CA GLN A 120 16.12 -12.73 26.97
C GLN A 120 16.27 -11.88 25.71
N ARG A 121 16.41 -12.55 24.56
CA ARG A 121 16.51 -11.88 23.25
C ARG A 121 15.24 -11.09 22.90
N LEU A 122 15.31 -9.78 23.11
CA LEU A 122 14.28 -8.82 22.70
C LEU A 122 14.17 -8.72 21.17
N ARG A 123 12.95 -8.49 20.70
CA ARG A 123 12.63 -8.29 19.27
C ARG A 123 11.84 -6.99 19.13
N LYS A 124 11.98 -6.32 17.97
CA LYS A 124 11.25 -5.08 17.64
C LYS A 124 9.74 -5.19 17.88
N ARG A 125 9.15 -6.37 17.67
CA ARG A 125 7.72 -6.63 17.94
C ARG A 125 7.32 -6.29 19.38
N HIS A 126 8.06 -6.70 20.41
CA HIS A 126 7.63 -6.52 21.81
C HIS A 126 7.42 -5.02 22.15
N PHE A 127 8.25 -4.13 21.60
CA PHE A 127 8.05 -2.67 21.71
C PHE A 127 6.96 -2.12 20.79
N ALA A 128 6.71 -2.75 19.63
CA ALA A 128 5.65 -2.36 18.70
C ALA A 128 4.27 -2.80 19.21
N ASP A 129 4.18 -3.96 19.85
CA ASP A 129 2.96 -4.57 20.38
C ASP A 129 2.40 -3.69 21.51
N VAL A 130 3.24 -3.33 22.50
CA VAL A 130 2.89 -2.36 23.55
C VAL A 130 2.49 -1.00 22.95
N ARG A 131 3.28 -0.44 22.02
CA ARG A 131 2.94 0.83 21.35
C ARG A 131 1.64 0.77 20.56
N SER A 132 1.30 -0.38 19.97
CA SER A 132 0.05 -0.57 19.22
C SER A 132 -1.15 -0.67 20.16
N GLY A 133 -0.99 -1.33 21.32
CA GLY A 133 -1.96 -1.31 22.41
C GLY A 133 -2.20 0.11 22.93
N SER A 134 -1.15 0.81 23.36
CA SER A 134 -1.21 2.22 23.82
C SER A 134 -1.72 3.19 22.75
N ALA A 135 -1.52 2.91 21.47
CA ALA A 135 -2.10 3.68 20.38
C ALA A 135 -3.61 3.43 20.20
N SER A 136 -4.09 2.24 20.58
CA SER A 136 -5.50 1.82 20.40
C SER A 136 -6.36 2.15 21.62
N SER A 137 -5.77 2.26 22.81
CA SER A 137 -6.43 2.70 24.05
C SER A 137 -6.50 4.21 24.22
N PHE A 138 -5.83 5.01 23.37
CA PHE A 138 -5.77 6.47 23.48
C PHE A 138 -7.15 7.15 23.54
N TYR A 139 -7.26 8.13 24.43
CA TYR A 139 -8.42 9.00 24.60
C TYR A 139 -7.94 10.45 24.81
N TRP A 140 -8.56 11.41 24.12
CA TRP A 140 -8.28 12.84 24.29
C TRP A 140 -9.28 13.42 25.30
N SER A 141 -8.80 13.73 26.50
CA SER A 141 -9.62 14.15 27.64
C SER A 141 -10.25 15.53 27.44
N MET A 142 -11.33 15.82 28.17
CA MET A 142 -11.96 17.14 28.18
C MET A 142 -11.01 18.23 28.71
N GLU A 143 -10.13 17.89 29.66
CA GLU A 143 -9.02 18.71 30.14
C GLU A 143 -8.08 19.13 28.99
N SER A 144 -7.53 18.16 28.24
CA SER A 144 -6.63 18.44 27.11
C SER A 144 -7.33 19.12 25.93
N ARG A 145 -8.66 18.96 25.78
CA ARG A 145 -9.48 19.68 24.81
C ARG A 145 -9.67 21.15 25.19
N ARG A 146 -10.07 21.43 26.44
CA ARG A 146 -10.22 22.81 26.96
C ARG A 146 -8.88 23.54 26.89
N SER A 147 -7.82 22.96 27.45
CA SER A 147 -6.48 23.57 27.42
C SER A 147 -5.95 23.84 25.99
N PHE A 148 -6.34 23.04 24.99
CA PHE A 148 -6.05 23.35 23.58
C PHE A 148 -6.91 24.48 23.03
N ALA A 149 -8.20 24.54 23.38
CA ALA A 149 -9.09 25.65 23.02
C ALA A 149 -8.59 26.98 23.61
N ASP A 150 -8.18 26.98 24.88
CA ASP A 150 -7.61 28.15 25.57
C ASP A 150 -6.32 28.61 24.86
N TYR A 151 -5.42 27.67 24.56
CA TYR A 151 -4.18 27.92 23.83
C TYR A 151 -4.39 28.53 22.43
N MET A 152 -5.39 28.05 21.69
CA MET A 152 -5.71 28.55 20.35
C MET A 152 -6.44 29.91 20.42
N THR A 153 -7.35 30.08 21.36
CA THR A 153 -8.06 31.36 21.61
C THR A 153 -7.08 32.46 22.01
N GLY A 154 -6.10 32.17 22.87
CA GLY A 154 -4.99 33.06 23.21
C GLY A 154 -4.04 33.38 22.05
N ARG A 155 -4.24 32.78 20.87
CA ARG A 155 -3.55 33.08 19.60
C ARG A 155 -4.49 33.69 18.54
N GLY A 156 -5.66 34.18 18.97
CA GLY A 156 -6.65 34.85 18.11
C GLY A 156 -7.53 33.93 17.27
N TRP A 157 -7.44 32.59 17.44
CA TRP A 157 -8.33 31.67 16.73
C TRP A 157 -9.74 31.69 17.33
N ILE A 158 -10.76 31.65 16.48
CA ILE A 158 -12.14 31.45 16.92
C ILE A 158 -12.36 29.96 17.20
N VAL A 159 -12.56 29.61 18.47
CA VAL A 159 -12.76 28.22 18.92
C VAL A 159 -14.14 28.05 19.56
N GLN A 160 -14.84 26.98 19.20
CA GLN A 160 -16.01 26.48 19.90
C GLN A 160 -15.72 25.10 20.51
N VAL A 161 -15.73 25.02 21.84
CA VAL A 161 -15.88 23.73 22.55
C VAL A 161 -17.37 23.50 22.73
N VAL A 162 -17.91 22.51 22.03
CA VAL A 162 -19.36 22.35 21.89
C VAL A 162 -19.96 21.56 23.06
N ALA A 163 -21.29 21.56 23.20
CA ALA A 163 -21.96 20.81 24.27
C ALA A 163 -21.83 19.27 24.09
N THR A 164 -21.99 18.80 22.84
CA THR A 164 -21.91 17.38 22.46
C THR A 164 -20.90 17.12 21.33
N GLU A 165 -21.33 17.06 20.07
CA GLU A 165 -20.47 16.69 18.93
C GLU A 165 -20.29 17.84 17.94
N ALA A 166 -19.07 17.98 17.42
CA ALA A 166 -18.68 19.07 16.54
C ALA A 166 -19.43 19.03 15.21
N ASP A 167 -19.81 17.86 14.71
CA ASP A 167 -20.50 17.70 13.43
C ASP A 167 -21.92 18.32 13.46
N LEU A 168 -22.66 18.09 14.54
CA LEU A 168 -23.97 18.72 14.73
C LEU A 168 -23.85 20.24 14.92
N ALA A 169 -22.91 20.72 15.74
CA ALA A 169 -22.71 22.16 15.94
C ALA A 169 -22.32 22.87 14.64
N ILE A 170 -21.41 22.28 13.85
CA ILE A 170 -21.08 22.73 12.50
C ILE A 170 -22.33 22.73 11.61
N ALA A 171 -23.15 21.68 11.66
CA ALA A 171 -24.37 21.59 10.87
C ALA A 171 -25.44 22.63 11.26
N ILE A 172 -25.47 23.09 12.51
CA ILE A 172 -26.33 24.19 12.96
C ILE A 172 -25.79 25.52 12.42
N ASP A 173 -24.49 25.80 12.62
CA ASP A 173 -23.86 27.08 12.25
C ASP A 173 -23.58 27.26 10.74
N ALA A 174 -23.61 26.18 9.93
CA ALA A 174 -23.22 26.19 8.53
C ALA A 174 -24.16 27.05 7.65
N ASN A 175 -23.59 28.07 7.02
CA ASN A 175 -24.26 28.97 6.09
C ASN A 175 -23.95 28.58 4.62
N PRO A 176 -24.79 28.99 3.65
CA PRO A 176 -24.48 28.86 2.23
C PRO A 176 -23.13 29.53 1.89
N GLY A 177 -22.24 28.79 1.22
CA GLY A 177 -20.90 29.27 0.88
C GLY A 177 -19.81 28.95 1.92
N ASP A 178 -20.16 28.49 3.12
CA ASP A 178 -19.19 27.95 4.07
C ASP A 178 -18.54 26.66 3.55
N ILE A 179 -17.30 26.41 3.99
CA ILE A 179 -16.57 25.17 3.69
C ILE A 179 -16.37 24.36 4.97
N ILE A 180 -16.98 23.19 5.02
CA ILE A 180 -16.87 22.27 6.15
C ILE A 180 -15.64 21.38 5.96
N ILE A 181 -14.83 21.21 7.00
CA ILE A 181 -13.57 20.44 6.93
C ILE A 181 -13.63 19.31 7.97
N SER A 182 -13.84 18.08 7.50
CA SER A 182 -13.94 16.86 8.33
C SER A 182 -13.60 15.60 7.54
N ARG A 183 -13.20 14.53 8.23
CA ARG A 183 -13.10 13.19 7.63
C ARG A 183 -14.37 12.35 7.78
N ASP A 184 -15.32 12.81 8.60
CA ASP A 184 -16.56 12.11 8.85
C ASP A 184 -17.47 12.07 7.61
N SER A 185 -18.31 11.04 7.53
CA SER A 185 -19.32 10.88 6.48
C SER A 185 -20.65 11.50 6.90
N ASP A 186 -20.89 11.65 8.20
CA ASP A 186 -22.13 12.20 8.78
C ASP A 186 -22.38 13.64 8.31
N MET A 187 -21.32 14.40 8.04
CA MET A 187 -21.34 15.72 7.38
C MET A 187 -22.10 15.74 6.03
N LEU A 188 -22.21 14.61 5.33
CA LEU A 188 -22.95 14.53 4.06
C LEU A 188 -24.48 14.52 4.29
N ALA A 189 -24.95 14.16 5.48
CA ALA A 189 -26.37 14.02 5.81
C ALA A 189 -27.08 15.35 6.08
N TYR A 190 -26.42 16.27 6.80
CA TYR A 190 -27.05 17.50 7.30
C TYR A 190 -27.42 18.50 6.20
N GLY A 191 -28.70 18.88 6.12
CA GLY A 191 -29.28 19.65 5.01
C GLY A 191 -28.50 20.91 4.61
N SER A 192 -28.03 21.69 5.59
CA SER A 192 -27.28 22.96 5.44
C SER A 192 -25.87 22.82 4.89
N ILE A 193 -25.25 21.65 4.96
CA ILE A 193 -23.89 21.45 4.45
C ILE A 193 -23.94 21.32 2.92
N VAL A 194 -23.29 22.26 2.23
CA VAL A 194 -23.21 22.35 0.76
C VAL A 194 -21.83 21.92 0.24
N THR A 195 -20.75 22.22 0.97
CA THR A 195 -19.36 21.92 0.59
C THR A 195 -18.63 21.22 1.72
N LEU A 196 -18.17 19.99 1.49
CA LEU A 196 -17.34 19.22 2.42
C LEU A 196 -15.93 18.99 1.84
N TRP A 197 -14.92 19.53 2.51
CA TRP A 197 -13.52 19.23 2.31
C TRP A 197 -13.10 18.08 3.23
N ARG A 198 -12.63 16.99 2.63
CA ARG A 198 -12.27 15.77 3.34
C ARG A 198 -10.75 15.53 3.31
N PRO A 199 -10.01 15.74 4.41
CA PRO A 199 -8.57 15.46 4.47
C PRO A 199 -8.28 13.95 4.37
N VAL A 200 -7.60 13.52 3.30
CA VAL A 200 -7.25 12.10 3.10
C VAL A 200 -5.78 11.83 3.42
N SER A 201 -4.88 12.77 3.13
CA SER A 201 -3.45 12.69 3.46
C SER A 201 -2.91 14.01 4.02
N ASN A 202 -1.59 14.11 4.18
CA ASN A 202 -0.92 15.33 4.64
C ASN A 202 -0.96 16.47 3.61
N ASP A 203 -1.25 16.16 2.34
CA ASP A 203 -1.21 17.13 1.25
C ASP A 203 -2.41 17.06 0.30
N MET A 204 -3.34 16.11 0.48
CA MET A 204 -4.51 15.89 -0.39
C MET A 204 -5.84 15.98 0.36
N ILE A 205 -6.73 16.82 -0.15
CA ILE A 205 -8.12 16.98 0.27
C ILE A 205 -9.04 16.53 -0.88
N LEU A 206 -10.11 15.80 -0.56
CA LEU A 206 -11.21 15.50 -1.48
C LEU A 206 -12.36 16.47 -1.23
N VAL A 207 -12.78 17.19 -2.26
CA VAL A 207 -13.90 18.14 -2.20
C VAL A 207 -15.18 17.46 -2.67
N TYR A 208 -16.19 17.47 -1.81
CA TYR A 208 -17.54 17.02 -2.08
C TYR A 208 -18.46 18.24 -2.15
N SER A 209 -18.82 18.60 -3.38
CA SER A 209 -19.96 19.48 -3.66
C SER A 209 -21.23 18.64 -3.51
N ILE A 210 -22.10 19.01 -2.57
CA ILE A 210 -23.37 18.32 -2.34
C ILE A 210 -24.34 18.48 -3.53
N PRO A 211 -24.48 19.65 -4.18
CA PRO A 211 -25.29 19.78 -5.40
C PRO A 211 -24.86 18.79 -6.50
N ASP A 212 -23.56 18.71 -6.80
CA ASP A 212 -23.03 17.79 -7.82
C ASP A 212 -23.19 16.32 -7.42
N LEU A 213 -23.10 16.02 -6.12
CA LEU A 213 -23.35 14.70 -5.56
C LEU A 213 -24.83 14.29 -5.75
N LEU A 214 -25.77 15.18 -5.43
CA LEU A 214 -27.20 14.94 -5.60
C LEU A 214 -27.56 14.74 -7.07
N LEU A 215 -26.98 15.55 -7.97
CA LEU A 215 -27.15 15.43 -9.42
C LEU A 215 -26.58 14.10 -9.94
N ALA A 216 -25.36 13.73 -9.58
CA ALA A 216 -24.72 12.49 -10.02
C ALA A 216 -25.42 11.22 -9.48
N LEU A 217 -26.01 11.28 -8.29
CA LEU A 217 -26.85 10.21 -7.74
C LEU A 217 -28.28 10.23 -8.32
N GLY A 218 -28.74 11.38 -8.80
CA GLY A 218 -30.13 11.68 -9.17
C GLY A 218 -31.08 11.42 -8.01
N ILE A 219 -30.88 12.11 -6.89
CA ILE A 219 -31.75 12.08 -5.69
C ILE A 219 -31.86 13.48 -5.06
N THR A 220 -32.89 13.73 -4.27
CA THR A 220 -33.09 15.00 -3.54
C THR A 220 -32.23 15.09 -2.26
N ARG A 221 -32.08 16.30 -1.68
CA ARG A 221 -31.41 16.47 -0.38
C ARG A 221 -32.08 15.63 0.71
N ALA A 222 -33.42 15.62 0.74
CA ALA A 222 -34.22 14.83 1.66
C ALA A 222 -33.98 13.31 1.50
N GLN A 223 -33.92 12.82 0.27
CA GLN A 223 -33.56 11.42 -0.02
C GLN A 223 -32.13 11.08 0.43
N LEU A 224 -31.16 12.00 0.28
CA LEU A 224 -29.79 11.78 0.78
C LEU A 224 -29.74 11.75 2.32
N THR A 225 -30.45 12.65 3.01
CA THR A 225 -30.54 12.67 4.48
C THR A 225 -31.26 11.42 5.02
N ALA A 226 -32.39 11.04 4.43
CA ALA A 226 -33.10 9.80 4.77
C ALA A 226 -32.24 8.54 4.53
N LEU A 227 -31.44 8.52 3.46
CA LEU A 227 -30.48 7.45 3.21
C LEU A 227 -29.41 7.34 4.29
N ALA A 228 -28.99 8.46 4.90
CA ALA A 228 -28.05 8.46 6.03
C ALA A 228 -28.70 7.92 7.30
N VAL A 229 -29.95 8.33 7.57
CA VAL A 229 -30.78 7.87 8.70
C VAL A 229 -30.95 6.35 8.69
N VAL A 230 -31.35 5.77 7.56
CA VAL A 230 -31.64 4.32 7.47
C VAL A 230 -30.41 3.47 7.11
N SER A 231 -29.26 4.07 6.79
CA SER A 231 -27.98 3.36 6.64
C SER A 231 -27.40 3.02 8.02
N LYS A 232 -26.37 2.15 8.05
CA LYS A 232 -25.60 1.98 9.29
C LYS A 232 -24.80 3.26 9.54
N ASN A 233 -25.15 3.98 10.59
CA ASN A 233 -24.48 5.19 11.05
C ASN A 233 -23.98 4.99 12.49
N ASP A 234 -23.54 6.06 13.15
CA ASP A 234 -23.00 6.02 14.52
C ASP A 234 -24.09 6.04 15.63
N TYR A 235 -25.35 6.32 15.29
CA TYR A 235 -26.49 6.44 16.22
C TYR A 235 -27.38 5.20 16.21
N ASN A 236 -27.71 4.66 15.02
CA ASN A 236 -28.57 3.47 14.90
C ASN A 236 -27.96 2.34 14.04
N LYS A 237 -28.20 1.11 14.50
CA LYS A 237 -27.93 -0.11 13.75
C LYS A 237 -28.98 -0.30 12.65
N ASN A 238 -28.53 -0.29 11.39
CA ASN A 238 -29.27 -0.64 10.17
C ASN A 238 -30.10 -1.93 10.27
N ILE A 239 -31.12 -2.06 9.43
CA ILE A 239 -31.93 -3.26 9.26
C ILE A 239 -31.08 -4.38 8.62
N TRP A 240 -31.27 -5.62 9.08
CA TRP A 240 -30.49 -6.76 8.62
C TRP A 240 -30.67 -7.05 7.12
N SER A 241 -29.56 -7.36 6.43
CA SER A 241 -29.46 -7.56 4.96
C SER A 241 -29.79 -6.35 4.06
N LEU A 242 -30.01 -5.14 4.61
CA LEU A 242 -30.34 -3.94 3.84
C LEU A 242 -29.14 -2.98 3.76
N GLY A 243 -28.19 -3.26 2.86
CA GLY A 243 -27.00 -2.40 2.68
C GLY A 243 -27.30 -1.07 1.98
N PRO A 244 -26.42 -0.04 2.06
CA PRO A 244 -26.68 1.31 1.52
C PRO A 244 -27.11 1.36 0.04
N ALA A 245 -26.62 0.42 -0.78
CA ALA A 245 -27.03 0.32 -2.18
C ALA A 245 -28.49 -0.15 -2.37
N THR A 246 -28.99 -1.02 -1.48
CA THR A 246 -30.38 -1.46 -1.43
C THR A 246 -31.27 -0.33 -0.90
N ASN A 247 -30.84 0.33 0.17
CA ASN A 247 -31.60 1.41 0.81
C ASN A 247 -31.76 2.58 -0.18
N PHE A 248 -30.69 2.92 -0.92
CA PHE A 248 -30.74 3.86 -2.04
C PHE A 248 -31.73 3.45 -3.13
N SER A 249 -31.80 2.16 -3.50
CA SER A 249 -32.74 1.69 -4.54
C SER A 249 -34.21 1.74 -4.13
N ILE A 250 -34.50 1.78 -2.82
CA ILE A 250 -35.83 1.96 -2.26
C ILE A 250 -36.13 3.46 -2.15
N ILE A 251 -35.24 4.23 -1.53
CA ILE A 251 -35.40 5.67 -1.29
C ILE A 251 -35.47 6.48 -2.59
N LYS A 252 -34.76 6.09 -3.65
CA LYS A 252 -34.81 6.79 -4.94
C LYS A 252 -36.20 6.75 -5.61
N SER A 253 -37.05 5.78 -5.28
CA SER A 253 -38.46 5.73 -5.71
C SER A 253 -39.42 6.54 -4.83
N ILE A 254 -38.96 7.12 -3.71
CA ILE A 254 -39.81 7.82 -2.74
C ILE A 254 -39.74 9.32 -2.98
N ASN A 255 -40.75 9.86 -3.67
CA ASN A 255 -40.87 11.30 -3.93
C ASN A 255 -41.44 12.03 -2.71
N SER A 256 -40.56 12.68 -1.93
CA SER A 256 -40.91 13.69 -0.93
C SER A 256 -39.76 14.70 -0.78
N ILE A 257 -40.10 15.91 -0.32
CA ILE A 257 -39.17 16.99 0.05
C ILE A 257 -38.84 17.02 1.54
N ASP A 258 -39.62 16.32 2.37
CA ASP A 258 -39.33 16.13 3.80
C ASP A 258 -38.59 14.79 4.02
N PRO A 259 -37.39 14.78 4.64
CA PRO A 259 -36.68 13.56 4.94
C PRO A 259 -37.39 12.64 5.94
N LYS A 260 -38.27 13.14 6.85
CA LYS A 260 -39.01 12.25 7.77
C LYS A 260 -40.01 11.39 7.01
N GLU A 261 -40.81 12.00 6.13
CA GLU A 261 -41.74 11.29 5.24
C GLU A 261 -41.02 10.32 4.29
N VAL A 262 -39.79 10.63 3.84
CA VAL A 262 -38.98 9.65 3.08
C VAL A 262 -38.63 8.43 3.95
N VAL A 263 -38.27 8.62 5.22
CA VAL A 263 -37.99 7.51 6.16
C VAL A 263 -39.26 6.72 6.50
N HIS A 264 -40.39 7.40 6.73
CA HIS A 264 -41.66 6.75 7.02
C HIS A 264 -42.12 5.86 5.86
N ARG A 265 -42.14 6.40 4.62
CA ARG A 265 -42.44 5.61 3.42
C ARG A 265 -41.43 4.51 3.13
N TYR A 266 -40.17 4.68 3.51
CA TYR A 266 -39.16 3.62 3.42
C TYR A 266 -39.47 2.46 4.39
N LEU A 267 -39.87 2.77 5.63
CA LEU A 267 -40.28 1.75 6.61
C LEU A 267 -41.55 1.00 6.17
N ALA A 268 -42.44 1.68 5.44
CA ALA A 268 -43.65 1.10 4.85
C ALA A 268 -43.43 0.28 3.56
N ASP A 269 -42.23 0.25 2.98
CA ASP A 269 -41.96 -0.54 1.78
C ASP A 269 -41.98 -2.05 2.10
N PRO A 270 -42.71 -2.92 1.36
CA PRO A 270 -42.78 -4.35 1.64
C PRO A 270 -41.41 -5.07 1.68
N ARG A 271 -40.40 -4.57 0.95
CA ARG A 271 -39.01 -5.08 0.94
C ARG A 271 -38.25 -4.72 2.23
N VAL A 272 -38.76 -3.75 2.99
CA VAL A 272 -38.25 -3.30 4.29
C VAL A 272 -39.05 -3.96 5.42
N ILE A 273 -40.38 -3.93 5.36
CA ILE A 273 -41.28 -4.59 6.35
C ILE A 273 -40.89 -6.06 6.56
N SER A 274 -40.72 -6.81 5.46
CA SER A 274 -40.33 -8.24 5.49
C SER A 274 -38.96 -8.53 6.13
N LYS A 275 -38.16 -7.49 6.42
CA LYS A 275 -36.81 -7.58 7.00
C LYS A 275 -36.67 -6.85 8.33
N ASN A 276 -37.52 -5.86 8.62
CA ASN A 276 -37.49 -5.05 9.83
C ASN A 276 -38.14 -5.77 11.03
N LYS A 277 -37.71 -7.01 11.30
CA LYS A 277 -38.24 -7.85 12.40
C LYS A 277 -38.12 -7.17 13.76
N ASP A 278 -37.05 -6.39 13.94
CA ASP A 278 -36.73 -5.64 15.14
C ASP A 278 -37.58 -4.36 15.33
N LYS A 279 -38.51 -4.06 14.40
CA LYS A 279 -39.31 -2.81 14.36
C LYS A 279 -38.48 -1.54 14.57
N LYS A 280 -37.40 -1.37 13.80
CA LYS A 280 -36.54 -0.18 13.85
C LYS A 280 -37.25 1.03 13.27
N GLU A 281 -37.30 2.11 14.05
CA GLU A 281 -37.92 3.39 13.67
C GLU A 281 -36.91 4.53 13.46
N PHE A 282 -35.63 4.30 13.82
CA PHE A 282 -34.48 5.22 13.61
C PHE A 282 -34.57 6.58 14.32
N GLU A 283 -35.27 6.65 15.46
CA GLU A 283 -35.52 7.89 16.21
C GLU A 283 -34.26 8.74 16.47
N ASP A 284 -33.17 8.16 16.98
CA ASP A 284 -31.93 8.90 17.26
C ASP A 284 -31.35 9.52 15.99
N SER A 285 -31.31 8.76 14.90
CA SER A 285 -30.79 9.24 13.61
C SER A 285 -31.67 10.34 13.02
N ILE A 286 -32.99 10.26 13.19
CA ILE A 286 -33.94 11.34 12.83
C ILE A 286 -33.65 12.58 13.68
N ARG A 287 -33.51 12.41 14.99
CA ARG A 287 -33.29 13.51 15.95
C ARG A 287 -31.98 14.26 15.69
N VAL A 288 -30.92 13.55 15.35
CA VAL A 288 -29.62 14.16 15.02
C VAL A 288 -29.60 14.74 13.59
N PHE A 289 -29.87 13.94 12.55
CA PHE A 289 -29.65 14.37 11.16
C PHE A 289 -30.74 15.29 10.60
N ILE A 290 -31.98 15.20 11.10
CA ILE A 290 -33.12 15.98 10.61
C ILE A 290 -33.46 17.09 11.60
N ASP A 291 -33.75 16.77 12.86
CA ASP A 291 -34.16 17.77 13.86
C ASP A 291 -33.00 18.59 14.42
N LYS A 292 -31.75 18.22 14.10
CA LYS A 292 -30.51 18.86 14.58
C LYS A 292 -30.44 18.97 16.11
N ARG A 293 -30.83 17.90 16.82
CA ARG A 293 -30.84 17.84 18.29
C ARG A 293 -29.96 16.69 18.78
N GLN A 294 -29.21 16.97 19.84
CA GLN A 294 -28.54 15.96 20.66
C GLN A 294 -28.84 16.20 22.14
N THR A 295 -28.92 15.14 22.94
CA THR A 295 -28.99 15.25 24.40
C THR A 295 -27.61 14.92 24.99
N LYS A 296 -27.05 15.86 25.77
CA LYS A 296 -25.80 15.67 26.50
C LYS A 296 -25.92 14.53 27.52
N LEU A 297 -25.07 13.51 27.41
CA LEU A 297 -24.95 12.49 28.45
C LEU A 297 -24.24 13.11 29.68
N ASN A 298 -25.02 13.40 30.72
CA ASN A 298 -24.51 13.85 32.02
C ASN A 298 -23.90 12.67 32.80
N ARG A 299 -22.72 12.22 32.36
CA ARG A 299 -21.81 11.48 33.25
C ARG A 299 -21.10 12.47 34.18
N VAL A 300 -20.91 12.07 35.43
CA VAL A 300 -19.96 12.73 36.34
C VAL A 300 -18.58 12.64 35.71
N ASP A 301 -17.82 13.74 35.73
CA ASP A 301 -16.46 13.84 35.16
C ASP A 301 -15.42 13.12 36.07
N SER A 302 -15.68 11.88 36.45
CA SER A 302 -14.66 11.03 37.07
C SER A 302 -13.57 10.70 36.03
N THR A 303 -12.31 10.76 36.46
CA THR A 303 -11.20 10.28 35.62
C THR A 303 -11.29 8.76 35.56
N SER A 304 -12.04 8.24 34.59
CA SER A 304 -12.29 6.81 34.39
C SER A 304 -11.01 5.99 34.55
N ASP A 305 -11.12 4.85 35.24
CA ASP A 305 -9.99 4.00 35.63
C ASP A 305 -9.12 3.59 34.42
N ALA A 306 -9.74 3.46 33.25
CA ALA A 306 -9.05 3.24 31.98
C ALA A 306 -8.03 4.35 31.61
N GLN A 307 -8.29 5.62 31.98
CA GLN A 307 -7.33 6.73 31.80
C GLN A 307 -6.20 6.69 32.84
N ILE A 308 -6.49 6.26 34.07
CA ILE A 308 -5.48 6.10 35.13
C ILE A 308 -4.54 4.95 34.75
N LEU A 309 -5.11 3.79 34.40
CA LEU A 309 -4.41 2.62 33.88
C LEU A 309 -3.61 2.93 32.61
N TYR A 310 -4.15 3.76 31.70
CA TYR A 310 -3.40 4.24 30.53
C TYR A 310 -2.15 5.02 30.93
N LYS A 311 -2.28 6.00 31.85
CA LYS A 311 -1.14 6.79 32.36
C LYS A 311 -0.10 5.88 33.03
N GLN A 312 -0.54 4.93 33.86
CA GLN A 312 0.33 3.96 34.55
C GLN A 312 1.11 3.08 33.56
N LEU A 313 0.42 2.36 32.65
CA LEU A 313 1.05 1.47 31.66
C LEU A 313 2.01 2.24 30.72
N TYR A 314 1.68 3.48 30.38
CA TYR A 314 2.55 4.33 29.55
C TYR A 314 3.82 4.78 30.29
N LEU A 315 3.74 5.10 31.59
CA LEU A 315 4.90 5.42 32.41
C LEU A 315 5.79 4.19 32.62
N HIS A 316 5.20 3.03 32.92
CA HIS A 316 5.92 1.76 33.05
C HIS A 316 6.63 1.36 31.74
N PHE A 317 5.98 1.55 30.58
CA PHE A 317 6.63 1.32 29.28
C PHE A 317 7.78 2.29 29.00
N LYS A 318 7.70 3.55 29.48
CA LYS A 318 8.83 4.50 29.41
C LYS A 318 9.99 4.03 30.28
N ASP A 319 9.73 3.60 31.51
CA ASP A 319 10.76 3.09 32.41
C ASP A 319 11.49 1.88 31.82
N LEU A 320 10.74 0.85 31.36
CA LEU A 320 11.32 -0.32 30.70
C LEU A 320 12.15 0.04 29.45
N CYS A 321 11.76 1.10 28.72
CA CYS A 321 12.59 1.62 27.62
C CYS A 321 13.89 2.27 28.13
N THR A 322 13.87 3.00 29.24
CA THR A 322 15.07 3.56 29.88
C THR A 322 15.99 2.46 30.40
N ARG A 323 15.47 1.55 31.23
CA ARG A 323 16.17 0.40 31.82
C ARG A 323 16.76 -0.52 30.74
N HIS A 324 16.06 -0.76 29.64
CA HIS A 324 16.62 -1.50 28.49
C HIS A 324 17.80 -0.77 27.82
N ASN A 325 17.71 0.56 27.64
CA ASN A 325 18.82 1.35 27.07
C ASN A 325 20.04 1.38 27.99
N GLU A 326 19.84 1.36 29.31
CA GLU A 326 20.89 1.30 30.32
C GLU A 326 21.59 -0.07 30.38
N LEU A 327 20.83 -1.17 30.50
CA LEU A 327 21.34 -2.54 30.40
C LEU A 327 22.08 -2.82 29.08
N LYS A 328 21.79 -2.04 28.03
CA LYS A 328 22.52 -2.06 26.76
C LYS A 328 23.81 -1.23 26.80
N ARG A 329 23.87 -0.10 27.52
CA ARG A 329 25.10 0.67 27.73
C ARG A 329 26.10 -0.15 28.54
N ILE A 330 25.65 -0.74 29.65
CA ILE A 330 26.47 -1.58 30.53
C ILE A 330 27.12 -2.72 29.71
N ARG A 331 26.32 -3.48 28.94
CA ARG A 331 26.85 -4.54 28.06
C ARG A 331 27.87 -4.07 27.01
N ILE A 332 27.72 -2.86 26.48
CA ILE A 332 28.70 -2.30 25.53
C ILE A 332 30.01 -1.94 26.24
N GLN A 333 29.97 -1.59 27.53
CA GLN A 333 31.16 -1.35 28.36
C GLN A 333 31.80 -2.67 28.82
N GLU A 334 31.01 -3.68 29.20
CA GLU A 334 31.48 -5.03 29.56
C GLU A 334 32.14 -5.77 28.38
N LEU A 335 31.66 -5.55 27.15
CA LEU A 335 32.23 -6.13 25.93
C LEU A 335 33.45 -5.36 25.39
N HIS A 336 33.68 -4.14 25.86
CA HIS A 336 34.84 -3.31 25.51
C HIS A 336 35.46 -2.65 26.76
N PRO A 337 36.00 -3.44 27.70
CA PRO A 337 36.56 -2.95 28.95
C PRO A 337 37.94 -2.32 28.74
N ARG A 338 37.96 -1.06 28.28
CA ARG A 338 39.14 -0.15 28.23
C ARG A 338 40.49 -0.81 27.91
N GLU A 339 40.79 -0.96 26.63
CA GLU A 339 42.17 -0.66 26.19
C GLU A 339 42.42 0.85 26.39
N THR A 340 43.66 1.22 26.69
CA THR A 340 44.00 2.50 27.35
C THR A 340 44.18 3.67 26.40
N ASN A 341 43.34 4.70 26.59
CA ASN A 341 43.53 6.16 26.40
C ASN A 341 44.18 6.78 25.14
N ASP A 342 45.01 6.09 24.35
CA ASP A 342 45.77 6.73 23.27
C ASP A 342 45.00 6.82 21.94
N GLU A 343 45.19 7.97 21.28
CA GLU A 343 44.72 8.41 19.96
C GLU A 343 43.73 7.54 19.14
N ILE A 344 42.50 7.36 19.64
CA ILE A 344 41.37 7.02 18.74
C ILE A 344 40.98 8.26 17.92
N VAL A 345 41.77 8.52 16.87
CA VAL A 345 41.52 9.55 15.85
C VAL A 345 40.09 9.41 15.33
N ARG A 346 39.31 10.50 15.42
CA ARG A 346 37.87 10.52 15.08
C ARG A 346 37.62 10.50 13.57
N LEU A 347 37.96 9.39 12.91
CA LEU A 347 37.58 9.10 11.52
C LEU A 347 36.05 9.09 11.38
N ARG A 348 35.49 10.22 10.92
CA ARG A 348 34.07 10.40 10.60
C ARG A 348 33.72 9.63 9.32
N VAL A 349 33.65 8.30 9.40
CA VAL A 349 33.08 7.46 8.34
C VAL A 349 31.64 7.93 8.05
N PRO A 350 31.28 8.24 6.79
CA PRO A 350 29.94 8.72 6.47
C PRO A 350 28.84 7.73 6.88
N ARG A 351 27.80 8.22 7.58
CA ARG A 351 26.66 7.40 8.02
C ARG A 351 25.75 7.00 6.85
N SER A 352 26.14 5.99 6.08
CA SER A 352 25.26 5.28 5.17
C SER A 352 24.16 4.57 5.96
N TRP A 353 22.91 4.68 5.50
CA TRP A 353 21.73 4.21 6.23
C TRP A 353 21.48 2.71 6.04
N ASN A 354 22.24 1.87 6.76
CA ASN A 354 21.90 0.47 6.89
C ASN A 354 20.63 0.32 7.75
N ARG A 355 19.49 0.09 7.09
CA ARG A 355 18.39 -0.66 7.72
C ARG A 355 18.88 -2.09 7.99
N TYR A 356 18.32 -2.70 9.02
CA TYR A 356 18.68 -4.03 9.52
C TYR A 356 20.12 -4.10 10.05
N ARG A 357 20.25 -3.89 11.37
CA ARG A 357 21.31 -4.51 12.16
C ARG A 357 20.65 -5.44 13.17
N THR A 358 21.08 -6.69 13.18
CA THR A 358 20.91 -7.57 14.33
C THR A 358 21.54 -6.89 15.55
N VAL A 359 20.85 -6.89 16.69
CA VAL A 359 21.47 -6.59 17.99
C VAL A 359 21.79 -7.94 18.61
N GLU A 360 23.09 -8.21 18.67
CA GLU A 360 23.83 -9.39 19.14
C GLU A 360 23.26 -10.82 18.94
N SER A 361 24.18 -11.74 18.65
CA SER A 361 24.07 -13.17 18.96
C SER A 361 25.16 -13.49 19.99
N PRO A 362 24.87 -14.17 21.12
CA PRO A 362 25.93 -14.62 22.02
C PRO A 362 26.85 -15.61 21.32
N ARG A 363 28.18 -15.41 21.42
CA ARG A 363 29.13 -16.51 21.31
C ARG A 363 29.30 -17.10 22.70
N GLN A 364 29.09 -18.40 22.86
CA GLN A 364 29.64 -19.12 24.00
C GLN A 364 31.15 -19.14 23.85
N ILE A 365 31.88 -18.73 24.90
CA ILE A 365 33.32 -18.91 25.01
C ILE A 365 33.52 -19.97 26.09
N SER A 366 34.06 -21.12 25.70
CA SER A 366 34.51 -22.15 26.61
C SER A 366 35.69 -21.62 27.43
N LYS A 367 35.63 -21.75 28.76
CA LYS A 367 36.76 -21.38 29.64
C LYS A 367 37.97 -22.25 29.31
N ALA A 368 39.09 -21.61 28.96
CA ALA A 368 40.42 -22.20 29.03
C ALA A 368 41.20 -21.48 30.13
N SER A 369 41.99 -22.22 30.90
CA SER A 369 42.75 -21.70 32.05
C SER A 369 44.06 -21.03 31.62
N GLY A 370 44.33 -19.85 32.18
CA GLY A 370 45.61 -19.16 32.09
C GLY A 370 45.91 -18.43 33.40
N THR A 371 47.04 -18.75 34.03
CA THR A 371 47.42 -18.25 35.36
C THR A 371 48.13 -16.89 35.25
N PRO A 372 47.85 -15.90 36.11
CA PRO A 372 48.51 -14.60 36.05
C PRO A 372 49.88 -14.58 36.75
N SER A 373 50.88 -14.06 36.05
CA SER A 373 51.97 -13.25 36.62
C SER A 373 51.81 -11.81 36.11
N GLY A 374 52.33 -10.77 36.74
CA GLY A 374 53.02 -10.64 38.03
C GLY A 374 53.51 -9.19 38.12
N PRO A 375 53.17 -8.40 39.16
CA PRO A 375 53.33 -6.95 39.11
C PRO A 375 54.75 -6.47 39.38
N GLN A 376 55.18 -5.40 38.71
CA GLN A 376 56.20 -4.48 39.22
C GLN A 376 55.68 -3.03 39.23
N PRO A 377 56.06 -2.22 40.23
CA PRO A 377 55.61 -0.83 40.38
C PRO A 377 56.67 0.18 39.91
N GLY A 378 56.28 1.46 39.76
CA GLY A 378 57.23 2.54 40.06
C GLY A 378 57.06 3.89 39.36
N ILE A 379 56.47 4.84 40.11
CA ILE A 379 56.90 6.26 40.21
C ILE A 379 56.55 7.21 39.02
N PRO A 380 56.10 8.47 39.29
CA PRO A 380 55.54 9.37 38.28
C PRO A 380 56.46 10.56 37.91
N GLN A 381 56.06 11.33 36.88
CA GLN A 381 56.47 12.73 36.72
C GLN A 381 55.40 13.57 36.00
N GLU A 382 54.84 14.56 36.71
CA GLU A 382 54.42 15.83 36.09
C GLU A 382 55.68 16.70 35.88
N PRO A 383 55.66 17.68 34.97
CA PRO A 383 55.14 18.99 35.37
C PRO A 383 54.28 19.72 34.32
N THR A 384 53.37 20.53 34.86
CA THR A 384 52.65 21.64 34.22
C THR A 384 53.52 22.52 33.32
N PHE A 385 52.97 22.97 32.18
CA PHE A 385 53.32 24.29 31.65
C PHE A 385 52.10 25.02 31.07
N THR A 386 52.00 26.31 31.41
CA THR A 386 50.89 27.20 31.03
C THR A 386 51.39 28.22 30.01
N SER A 387 50.70 28.44 28.90
CA SER A 387 50.86 29.67 28.10
C SER A 387 49.69 29.94 27.16
N LEU A 388 49.66 31.16 26.64
CA LEU A 388 48.71 31.76 25.71
C LEU A 388 48.62 30.94 24.39
N GLY A 389 47.54 30.99 23.62
CA GLY A 389 46.45 31.97 23.61
C GLY A 389 46.53 32.79 22.33
N GLN A 390 45.64 32.49 21.36
CA GLN A 390 45.59 33.18 20.09
C GLN A 390 44.14 33.30 19.61
N GLU A 391 43.72 34.52 19.30
CA GLU A 391 42.41 34.80 18.71
C GLU A 391 42.32 34.21 17.30
N ASN A 392 41.11 33.87 16.85
CA ASN A 392 40.84 33.70 15.43
C ASN A 392 39.45 34.25 15.11
N GLN A 393 39.39 35.06 14.05
CA GLN A 393 38.25 35.93 13.76
C GLN A 393 37.10 35.17 13.10
N GLY A 394 35.87 35.67 13.27
CA GLY A 394 34.66 34.94 12.94
C GLY A 394 34.23 35.01 11.46
N HIS A 395 33.53 33.98 11.01
CA HIS A 395 32.64 34.04 9.85
C HIS A 395 31.22 33.60 10.24
N PRO A 396 30.16 34.27 9.74
CA PRO A 396 28.78 34.00 10.14
C PRO A 396 28.26 32.67 9.57
N ALA A 397 27.53 31.91 10.39
CA ALA A 397 27.00 30.60 10.02
C ALA A 397 25.71 30.71 9.18
N LEU A 398 25.79 30.38 7.89
CA LEU A 398 24.62 30.33 7.00
C LEU A 398 23.59 29.26 7.44
N PRO A 399 22.30 29.62 7.61
CA PRO A 399 21.28 28.71 8.13
C PRO A 399 20.82 27.67 7.08
N ARG A 400 21.48 26.50 7.06
CA ARG A 400 21.08 25.37 6.20
C ARG A 400 19.74 24.76 6.63
N THR A 401 18.66 25.17 5.95
CA THR A 401 17.30 24.65 6.10
C THR A 401 17.19 23.15 5.79
N ARG A 402 17.12 22.31 6.83
CA ARG A 402 16.90 20.87 6.68
C ARG A 402 15.44 20.54 6.35
N VAL A 403 15.15 20.28 5.08
CA VAL A 403 13.85 19.74 4.61
C VAL A 403 13.68 18.27 5.06
N PRO A 404 12.70 17.93 5.92
CA PRO A 404 12.50 16.55 6.36
C PRO A 404 11.71 15.74 5.32
N ARG A 405 12.39 14.93 4.50
CA ARG A 405 11.73 14.00 3.56
C ARG A 405 11.22 12.75 4.29
N HIS A 406 9.92 12.69 4.60
CA HIS A 406 9.29 11.55 5.27
C HIS A 406 8.31 10.78 4.37
N SER A 407 8.80 9.86 3.55
CA SER A 407 7.96 9.03 2.68
C SER A 407 7.20 7.94 3.46
N GLN A 408 5.88 7.89 3.34
CA GLN A 408 5.06 6.72 3.71
C GLN A 408 4.54 6.02 2.45
N ARG A 409 4.48 4.68 2.45
CA ARG A 409 3.87 3.87 1.39
C ARG A 409 2.48 3.40 1.84
N PHE A 410 1.51 3.44 0.94
CA PHE A 410 0.25 2.69 1.05
C PHE A 410 0.25 1.57 0.00
N SER A 411 -0.42 0.45 0.30
CA SER A 411 -0.67 -0.64 -0.65
C SER A 411 -2.16 -0.74 -0.95
N PHE A 412 -2.52 -0.83 -2.23
CA PHE A 412 -3.90 -1.02 -2.68
C PHE A 412 -4.09 -2.44 -3.19
N LYS A 413 -4.77 -3.29 -2.41
CA LYS A 413 -5.37 -4.53 -2.95
C LYS A 413 -6.77 -4.19 -3.48
N ARG A 414 -6.98 -4.37 -4.78
CA ARG A 414 -8.25 -4.09 -5.48
C ARG A 414 -8.91 -5.41 -5.86
N TYR A 415 -9.99 -5.78 -5.18
CA TYR A 415 -10.87 -6.85 -5.65
C TYR A 415 -11.63 -6.37 -6.89
N GLN A 416 -11.67 -7.19 -7.95
CA GLN A 416 -12.57 -6.99 -9.09
C GLN A 416 -13.79 -7.89 -8.91
N GLY A 417 -14.99 -7.29 -8.94
CA GLY A 417 -16.25 -8.01 -8.99
C GLY A 417 -16.62 -8.40 -10.41
N SER A 418 -17.46 -9.43 -10.56
CA SER A 418 -17.92 -9.95 -11.85
C SER A 418 -18.83 -8.97 -12.61
N VAL A 419 -18.73 -9.02 -13.94
CA VAL A 419 -19.74 -8.46 -14.84
C VAL A 419 -20.90 -9.46 -14.96
N SER A 420 -22.14 -8.96 -14.95
CA SER A 420 -23.33 -9.77 -15.17
C SER A 420 -23.57 -10.02 -16.67
N HIS A 421 -24.02 -11.22 -17.02
CA HIS A 421 -24.59 -11.54 -18.33
C HIS A 421 -25.99 -12.13 -18.11
N GLU A 422 -26.91 -11.86 -19.04
CA GLU A 422 -28.22 -12.52 -19.02
C GLU A 422 -28.10 -14.04 -19.26
N PRO A 423 -28.96 -14.86 -18.63
CA PRO A 423 -28.97 -16.30 -18.84
C PRO A 423 -29.56 -16.67 -20.22
N PRO A 424 -29.07 -17.72 -20.90
CA PRO A 424 -29.62 -18.16 -22.18
C PRO A 424 -31.11 -18.54 -22.10
N ALA A 425 -31.85 -18.28 -23.18
CA ALA A 425 -33.33 -18.41 -23.23
C ALA A 425 -33.90 -19.78 -22.77
N ARG A 426 -33.13 -20.87 -22.87
CA ARG A 426 -33.53 -22.20 -22.40
C ARG A 426 -33.66 -22.34 -20.87
N ALA A 427 -33.20 -21.34 -20.09
CA ALA A 427 -33.35 -21.33 -18.63
C ALA A 427 -34.77 -20.95 -18.14
N LYS A 428 -35.71 -20.59 -19.04
CA LYS A 428 -37.05 -20.11 -18.67
C LYS A 428 -38.13 -21.21 -18.48
N GLN A 429 -37.76 -22.49 -18.50
CA GLN A 429 -38.72 -23.62 -18.48
C GLN A 429 -38.42 -24.67 -17.40
N LEU A 430 -38.46 -24.29 -16.12
CA LEU A 430 -38.61 -25.22 -15.00
C LEU A 430 -39.58 -24.64 -13.97
N VAL A 431 -40.85 -25.07 -14.02
CA VAL A 431 -41.89 -24.70 -13.05
C VAL A 431 -41.69 -25.53 -11.77
N TRP A 432 -41.38 -24.87 -10.66
CA TRP A 432 -41.33 -25.52 -9.35
C TRP A 432 -42.74 -25.67 -8.77
N LYS A 433 -43.09 -26.90 -8.37
CA LYS A 433 -44.34 -27.19 -7.65
C LYS A 433 -44.23 -26.75 -6.19
N ALA A 434 -45.34 -26.25 -5.63
CA ALA A 434 -45.41 -25.87 -4.22
C ALA A 434 -45.37 -27.10 -3.28
N PRO A 435 -44.81 -26.99 -2.05
CA PRO A 435 -44.87 -28.06 -1.05
C PRO A 435 -46.29 -28.28 -0.54
N LYS A 436 -46.64 -29.53 -0.20
CA LYS A 436 -47.88 -29.83 0.55
C LYS A 436 -47.71 -29.47 2.03
N VAL A 437 -48.78 -28.96 2.62
CA VAL A 437 -48.93 -28.84 4.08
C VAL A 437 -49.29 -30.21 4.66
N MET A 438 -48.77 -30.52 5.85
CA MET A 438 -49.30 -31.55 6.74
C MET A 438 -49.35 -31.02 8.18
N SER A 439 -50.39 -31.42 8.90
CA SER A 439 -50.73 -30.98 10.26
C SER A 439 -50.18 -31.91 11.33
N HIS A 440 -49.89 -31.37 12.53
CA HIS A 440 -49.61 -32.16 13.73
C HIS A 440 -50.85 -32.28 14.63
N SER A 441 -51.10 -33.48 15.13
CA SER A 441 -52.02 -33.77 16.25
C SER A 441 -51.54 -35.02 17.00
N ASN A 442 -51.75 -35.06 18.31
CA ASN A 442 -51.12 -36.03 19.22
C ASN A 442 -51.83 -37.40 19.28
N SER A 443 -51.08 -38.49 19.44
CA SER A 443 -51.23 -39.43 20.58
C SER A 443 -50.16 -40.54 20.58
N ASN A 444 -49.92 -41.10 21.78
CA ASN A 444 -49.11 -42.30 22.11
C ASN A 444 -50.02 -43.26 22.91
N PRO A 445 -49.61 -44.50 23.27
CA PRO A 445 -48.77 -45.53 22.62
C PRO A 445 -49.63 -46.82 22.44
N PRO A 446 -49.15 -48.10 22.39
CA PRO A 446 -47.80 -48.70 22.26
C PRO A 446 -47.69 -49.54 20.94
N THR A 447 -47.08 -50.73 20.73
CA THR A 447 -46.46 -51.79 21.56
C THR A 447 -45.48 -52.68 20.74
N THR A 448 -44.77 -53.58 21.41
CA THR A 448 -44.12 -54.87 20.99
C THR A 448 -43.86 -55.20 19.51
N ASP A 449 -42.60 -55.59 19.25
CA ASP A 449 -42.12 -56.72 18.42
C ASP A 449 -42.70 -56.92 16.98
N THR A 450 -41.88 -57.14 15.96
CA THR A 450 -41.05 -58.36 15.83
C THR A 450 -39.92 -58.15 14.80
N THR A 451 -38.87 -58.98 14.87
CA THR A 451 -37.81 -59.10 13.85
C THR A 451 -38.33 -59.60 12.49
N ASP A 452 -37.74 -59.14 11.38
CA ASP A 452 -37.18 -60.09 10.40
C ASP A 452 -36.05 -59.46 9.56
N SER A 453 -35.27 -60.29 8.86
CA SER A 453 -34.11 -59.90 8.07
C SER A 453 -34.09 -60.57 6.70
N LYS A 454 -33.69 -59.82 5.66
CA LYS A 454 -33.27 -60.36 4.35
C LYS A 454 -32.40 -59.36 3.60
N GLY A 455 -31.19 -59.79 3.23
CA GLY A 455 -30.25 -59.02 2.42
C GLY A 455 -30.13 -59.57 1.00
N LYS A 456 -30.00 -58.65 0.02
CA LYS A 456 -29.54 -58.80 -1.38
C LYS A 456 -29.65 -57.39 -2.01
N GLN A 457 -28.85 -56.95 -2.98
CA GLN A 457 -27.73 -57.59 -3.70
C GLN A 457 -26.78 -56.49 -4.19
N LYS A 458 -25.47 -56.76 -4.32
CA LYS A 458 -24.57 -55.89 -5.10
C LYS A 458 -24.69 -56.22 -6.59
N SER A 459 -24.58 -55.20 -7.44
CA SER A 459 -24.26 -55.35 -8.86
C SER A 459 -23.48 -54.14 -9.36
N ASP A 460 -22.24 -54.36 -9.80
CA ASP A 460 -21.38 -53.32 -10.36
C ASP A 460 -21.70 -53.06 -11.84
N LYS A 461 -21.50 -51.83 -12.31
CA LYS A 461 -21.37 -51.54 -13.76
C LYS A 461 -20.51 -50.30 -14.03
N ALA A 462 -19.85 -50.32 -15.19
CA ALA A 462 -18.69 -49.50 -15.52
C ALA A 462 -18.99 -48.02 -15.86
N PRO A 463 -18.00 -47.11 -15.75
CA PRO A 463 -18.18 -45.69 -16.02
C PRO A 463 -18.19 -45.36 -17.52
N SER A 464 -18.97 -44.35 -17.92
CA SER A 464 -19.08 -43.90 -19.31
C SER A 464 -18.59 -42.46 -19.54
N VAL A 465 -17.89 -42.33 -20.66
CA VAL A 465 -17.37 -41.14 -21.37
C VAL A 465 -18.12 -39.82 -21.13
N ALA A 466 -17.38 -38.77 -20.75
CA ALA A 466 -17.85 -37.38 -20.76
C ALA A 466 -16.89 -36.47 -21.58
N GLY A 467 -17.20 -36.28 -22.86
CA GLY A 467 -16.38 -35.51 -23.79
C GLY A 467 -16.82 -34.04 -24.00
N LEU A 468 -15.84 -33.14 -23.99
CA LEU A 468 -15.75 -31.89 -24.78
C LEU A 468 -17.04 -31.12 -25.13
N ARG A 469 -17.29 -30.00 -24.42
CA ARG A 469 -17.81 -28.75 -25.04
C ARG A 469 -17.16 -27.51 -24.41
N ALA A 470 -16.18 -26.93 -25.10
CA ALA A 470 -15.59 -25.63 -24.77
C ALA A 470 -15.98 -24.59 -25.85
N SER A 471 -16.40 -23.40 -25.44
CA SER A 471 -16.90 -22.36 -26.36
C SER A 471 -15.78 -21.60 -27.10
N LYS A 472 -16.00 -21.28 -28.38
CA LYS A 472 -15.05 -20.53 -29.22
C LYS A 472 -15.04 -19.04 -28.84
N MET A 473 -13.99 -18.56 -28.18
CA MET A 473 -13.65 -17.12 -28.19
C MET A 473 -13.09 -16.74 -29.57
N THR A 474 -13.47 -15.56 -30.10
CA THR A 474 -13.00 -15.11 -31.41
C THR A 474 -11.56 -14.57 -31.36
N ASN A 475 -10.84 -14.63 -32.50
CA ASN A 475 -9.44 -14.20 -32.57
C ASN A 475 -9.24 -12.72 -32.18
N LYS A 476 -10.23 -11.84 -32.45
CA LYS A 476 -10.20 -10.44 -31.98
C LYS A 476 -10.18 -10.35 -30.45
N GLN A 477 -10.98 -11.15 -29.75
CA GLN A 477 -10.97 -11.19 -28.27
C GLN A 477 -9.70 -11.84 -27.70
N ARG A 478 -9.10 -12.83 -28.40
CA ARG A 478 -7.78 -13.35 -28.05
C ARG A 478 -6.71 -12.27 -28.21
N LEU A 479 -6.67 -11.56 -29.34
CA LEU A 479 -5.71 -10.48 -29.59
C LEU A 479 -5.84 -9.34 -28.57
N THR A 480 -7.06 -8.89 -28.26
CA THR A 480 -7.29 -7.87 -27.23
C THR A 480 -6.93 -8.36 -25.82
N LYS A 481 -7.10 -9.65 -25.49
CA LYS A 481 -6.56 -10.23 -24.25
C LYS A 481 -5.02 -10.24 -24.26
N SER A 482 -4.37 -10.63 -25.36
CA SER A 482 -2.91 -10.64 -25.46
C SER A 482 -2.31 -9.24 -25.30
N LEU A 483 -2.87 -8.24 -25.98
CA LEU A 483 -2.46 -6.83 -25.85
C LEU A 483 -2.78 -6.24 -24.46
N GLY A 484 -3.80 -6.76 -23.78
CA GLY A 484 -4.16 -6.39 -22.41
C GLY A 484 -3.20 -6.89 -21.32
N TRP A 485 -2.30 -7.84 -21.62
CA TRP A 485 -1.33 -8.36 -20.64
C TRP A 485 -0.09 -7.46 -20.52
N HIS A 486 -0.33 -6.30 -19.90
CA HIS A 486 0.67 -5.36 -19.36
C HIS A 486 1.53 -4.57 -20.38
N HIS A 487 0.91 -3.56 -21.00
CA HIS A 487 1.68 -2.42 -21.51
C HIS A 487 2.32 -1.65 -20.32
N PRO A 488 3.65 -1.38 -20.29
CA PRO A 488 4.29 -0.93 -19.04
C PRO A 488 4.05 0.53 -18.62
N THR A 489 3.55 1.41 -19.50
CA THR A 489 3.32 2.84 -19.26
C THR A 489 2.01 3.17 -18.53
N VAL A 490 1.62 2.31 -17.58
CA VAL A 490 0.55 2.60 -16.60
C VAL A 490 1.13 2.84 -15.20
N SER A 491 2.34 2.34 -14.90
CA SER A 491 3.08 2.62 -13.65
C SER A 491 4.10 3.76 -13.76
N LEU A 492 4.25 4.30 -14.97
CA LEU A 492 4.48 5.72 -15.20
C LEU A 492 3.11 6.23 -15.64
N GLU A 493 2.42 6.99 -14.80
CA GLU A 493 1.04 7.41 -15.12
C GLU A 493 1.08 8.52 -16.18
N VAL A 494 1.26 8.17 -17.45
CA VAL A 494 1.28 9.14 -18.56
C VAL A 494 0.00 9.97 -18.57
N GLY A 495 -1.16 9.38 -18.27
CA GLY A 495 -2.42 10.10 -18.11
C GLY A 495 -2.48 11.06 -16.92
N THR A 496 -1.77 10.80 -15.82
CA THR A 496 -1.64 11.75 -14.68
C THR A 496 -0.61 12.83 -15.00
N LEU A 497 0.44 12.47 -15.73
CA LEU A 497 1.48 13.38 -16.21
C LEU A 497 0.87 14.40 -17.20
N GLU A 498 0.07 13.91 -18.15
CA GLU A 498 -0.77 14.66 -19.07
C GLU A 498 -1.83 15.50 -18.36
N ALA A 499 -2.54 14.92 -17.38
CA ALA A 499 -3.49 15.68 -16.55
C ALA A 499 -2.82 16.78 -15.71
N ASN A 500 -1.52 16.66 -15.42
CA ASN A 500 -0.74 17.69 -14.73
C ASN A 500 -0.14 18.74 -15.70
N THR A 501 0.21 18.40 -16.94
CA THR A 501 0.48 19.42 -17.98
C THR A 501 -0.77 20.22 -18.29
N ARG A 502 -1.94 19.57 -18.40
CA ARG A 502 -3.27 20.21 -18.49
C ARG A 502 -3.68 21.00 -17.22
N ARG A 503 -2.80 21.14 -16.22
CA ARG A 503 -2.95 21.98 -15.02
C ARG A 503 -1.88 23.07 -14.89
N LEU A 504 -0.83 23.02 -15.71
CA LEU A 504 0.13 24.12 -15.89
C LEU A 504 -0.36 25.14 -16.93
N SER A 505 -1.54 24.90 -17.52
CA SER A 505 -2.19 25.64 -18.61
C SER A 505 -2.58 27.10 -18.34
N SER A 506 -2.00 27.77 -17.34
CA SER A 506 -2.02 29.23 -17.20
C SER A 506 -0.81 29.93 -17.82
N LEU A 507 0.13 29.19 -18.42
CA LEU A 507 1.38 29.70 -18.99
C LEU A 507 1.65 29.08 -20.39
N SER A 508 1.43 29.87 -21.44
CA SER A 508 1.61 29.61 -22.90
C SER A 508 1.13 28.24 -23.46
N PRO A 509 0.21 28.22 -24.44
CA PRO A 509 -0.14 27.01 -25.19
C PRO A 509 1.06 26.32 -25.88
N GLU A 510 2.08 27.09 -26.29
CA GLU A 510 3.29 26.59 -26.95
C GLU A 510 4.15 25.80 -25.95
N LEU A 511 4.31 26.33 -24.74
CA LEU A 511 4.98 25.65 -23.63
C LEU A 511 4.22 24.39 -23.22
N GLN A 512 2.88 24.41 -23.23
CA GLN A 512 2.08 23.20 -23.00
C GLN A 512 2.36 22.12 -24.05
N GLN A 513 2.44 22.48 -25.34
CA GLN A 513 2.73 21.53 -26.42
C GLN A 513 4.13 20.93 -26.29
N GLU A 514 5.15 21.77 -26.05
CA GLU A 514 6.53 21.31 -25.94
C GLU A 514 6.79 20.49 -24.67
N VAL A 515 6.17 20.85 -23.52
CA VAL A 515 6.25 20.00 -22.31
C VAL A 515 5.49 18.69 -22.51
N ALA A 516 4.30 18.68 -23.14
CA ALA A 516 3.58 17.45 -23.44
C ALA A 516 4.37 16.52 -24.38
N LYS A 517 5.07 17.09 -25.36
CA LYS A 517 6.02 16.41 -26.25
C LYS A 517 7.20 15.81 -25.48
N CYS A 518 7.93 16.61 -24.69
CA CYS A 518 9.02 16.14 -23.82
C CYS A 518 8.60 14.98 -22.90
N LEU A 519 7.40 15.03 -22.31
CA LEU A 519 6.87 13.99 -21.42
C LEU A 519 6.51 12.71 -22.19
N LYS A 520 5.98 12.84 -23.42
CA LYS A 520 5.69 11.71 -24.31
C LYS A 520 6.99 11.04 -24.79
N GLU A 521 7.98 11.82 -25.18
CA GLU A 521 9.32 11.36 -25.60
C GLU A 521 10.04 10.64 -24.45
N GLY A 522 10.10 11.26 -23.26
CA GLY A 522 10.67 10.63 -22.06
C GLY A 522 9.93 9.34 -21.64
N SER A 523 8.62 9.26 -21.87
CA SER A 523 7.84 8.04 -21.63
C SER A 523 8.07 6.96 -22.69
N GLN A 524 8.28 7.32 -23.96
CA GLN A 524 8.58 6.39 -25.04
C GLN A 524 9.98 5.80 -24.86
N LEU A 525 10.99 6.66 -24.68
CA LEU A 525 12.37 6.28 -24.34
C LEU A 525 12.41 5.31 -23.14
N ALA A 526 11.54 5.53 -22.15
CA ALA A 526 11.40 4.64 -21.01
C ALA A 526 10.83 3.24 -21.32
N VAL A 527 9.87 3.14 -22.25
CA VAL A 527 9.40 1.84 -22.76
C VAL A 527 10.53 1.14 -23.47
N ASP A 528 11.22 1.83 -24.38
CA ASP A 528 12.20 1.22 -25.27
C ASP A 528 13.43 0.75 -24.51
N ILE A 529 13.93 1.52 -23.54
CA ILE A 529 15.01 1.08 -22.65
C ILE A 529 14.57 -0.08 -21.76
N LYS A 530 13.33 -0.08 -21.24
CA LYS A 530 12.80 -1.24 -20.51
C LYS A 530 12.74 -2.48 -21.40
N ARG A 531 12.31 -2.35 -22.66
CA ARG A 531 12.26 -3.45 -23.63
C ARG A 531 13.66 -3.91 -24.05
N LYS A 532 14.63 -3.01 -24.21
CA LYS A 532 16.05 -3.33 -24.42
C LYS A 532 16.59 -4.16 -23.24
N ALA A 533 16.39 -3.71 -22.01
CA ALA A 533 16.78 -4.45 -20.80
C ALA A 533 16.11 -5.84 -20.70
N GLN A 534 14.80 -5.94 -21.03
CA GLN A 534 14.10 -7.22 -21.06
C GLN A 534 14.66 -8.19 -22.12
N ARG A 535 14.97 -7.70 -23.33
CA ARG A 535 15.57 -8.51 -24.40
C ARG A 535 16.96 -9.02 -24.02
N LEU A 536 17.80 -8.16 -23.44
CA LEU A 536 19.16 -8.51 -23.01
C LEU A 536 19.17 -9.57 -21.91
N ILE A 537 18.35 -9.38 -20.86
CA ILE A 537 18.23 -10.36 -19.77
C ILE A 537 17.59 -11.67 -20.28
N GLY A 538 16.63 -11.59 -21.20
CA GLY A 538 16.03 -12.77 -21.84
C GLY A 538 17.07 -13.59 -22.62
N ARG A 539 17.77 -12.95 -23.55
CA ARG A 539 18.83 -13.58 -24.35
C ARG A 539 19.94 -14.19 -23.49
N PHE A 540 20.39 -13.51 -22.44
CA PHE A 540 21.36 -14.06 -21.50
C PHE A 540 20.88 -15.38 -20.86
N LEU A 541 19.63 -15.42 -20.39
CA LEU A 541 19.04 -16.62 -19.79
C LEU A 541 18.79 -17.74 -20.82
N GLU A 542 18.53 -17.39 -22.08
CA GLU A 542 18.39 -18.33 -23.19
C GLU A 542 19.74 -18.95 -23.59
N THR A 543 20.78 -18.13 -23.82
CA THR A 543 22.14 -18.60 -24.12
C THR A 543 22.70 -19.46 -22.98
N LEU A 544 22.49 -19.06 -21.73
CA LEU A 544 22.89 -19.84 -20.57
C LEU A 544 22.16 -21.20 -20.50
N ARG A 545 20.86 -21.23 -20.82
CA ARG A 545 20.09 -22.47 -20.89
C ARG A 545 20.63 -23.40 -21.97
N THR A 546 20.90 -22.90 -23.17
CA THR A 546 21.47 -23.70 -24.27
C THR A 546 22.79 -24.34 -23.85
N ARG A 547 23.73 -23.56 -23.31
CA ARG A 547 25.03 -24.07 -22.85
C ARG A 547 24.92 -25.11 -21.73
N ILE A 548 23.93 -25.01 -20.85
CA ILE A 548 23.63 -26.03 -19.83
C ILE A 548 23.06 -27.31 -20.47
N GLU A 549 22.18 -27.19 -21.47
CA GLU A 549 21.59 -28.33 -22.17
C GLU A 549 22.64 -29.06 -23.03
N ASP A 550 23.54 -28.33 -23.68
CA ASP A 550 24.68 -28.87 -24.44
C ASP A 550 25.68 -29.60 -23.55
N ALA A 551 26.09 -29.01 -22.42
CA ALA A 551 27.00 -29.68 -21.48
C ALA A 551 26.42 -30.99 -20.92
N VAL A 552 25.11 -31.03 -20.66
CA VAL A 552 24.40 -32.26 -20.25
C VAL A 552 24.30 -33.27 -21.41
N ALA A 553 24.18 -32.82 -22.66
CA ALA A 553 24.22 -33.69 -23.83
C ALA A 553 25.62 -34.27 -24.07
N GLU A 554 26.67 -33.48 -23.94
CA GLU A 554 28.06 -33.92 -24.06
C GLU A 554 28.42 -34.93 -22.96
N ALA A 555 28.02 -34.67 -21.71
CA ALA A 555 28.22 -35.62 -20.61
C ALA A 555 27.51 -36.97 -20.84
N ARG A 556 26.35 -36.98 -21.50
CA ARG A 556 25.67 -38.22 -21.93
C ARG A 556 26.42 -38.94 -23.04
N ARG A 557 26.95 -38.21 -24.04
CA ARG A 557 27.82 -38.80 -25.09
C ARG A 557 29.05 -39.46 -24.48
N LYS A 558 29.69 -38.83 -23.48
CA LYS A 558 30.84 -39.37 -22.74
C LYS A 558 30.54 -40.58 -21.86
N LYS A 559 29.25 -40.85 -21.54
CA LYS A 559 28.79 -42.12 -20.93
C LYS A 559 28.12 -43.06 -21.95
N ASN A 560 28.53 -43.02 -23.22
CA ASN A 560 28.01 -43.89 -24.30
C ASN A 560 26.47 -43.88 -24.47
N GLY A 561 25.80 -42.80 -24.06
CA GLY A 561 24.34 -42.68 -24.09
C GLY A 561 23.60 -43.15 -22.82
N GLU A 562 24.29 -43.67 -21.81
CA GLU A 562 23.69 -44.03 -20.53
C GLU A 562 22.98 -42.84 -19.85
N ALA A 563 21.92 -43.14 -19.10
CA ALA A 563 21.17 -42.15 -18.35
C ALA A 563 22.01 -41.60 -17.18
N LEU A 564 22.52 -40.36 -17.31
CA LEU A 564 23.14 -39.65 -16.20
C LEU A 564 22.19 -39.62 -14.98
N LEU A 565 22.70 -40.09 -13.84
CA LEU A 565 22.09 -39.90 -12.53
C LEU A 565 21.82 -38.41 -12.28
N GLU A 566 20.74 -38.07 -11.59
CA GLU A 566 20.39 -36.66 -11.36
C GLU A 566 21.46 -35.94 -10.50
N SER A 567 22.23 -36.66 -9.68
CA SER A 567 23.45 -36.16 -9.01
C SER A 567 24.48 -35.61 -10.01
N ASP A 568 24.81 -36.42 -11.01
CA ASP A 568 25.81 -36.11 -12.04
C ASP A 568 25.29 -35.01 -12.95
N ARG A 569 24.00 -35.08 -13.31
CA ARG A 569 23.31 -34.06 -14.09
C ARG A 569 23.29 -32.71 -13.37
N LEU A 570 23.07 -32.70 -12.05
CA LEU A 570 23.13 -31.49 -11.23
C LEU A 570 24.58 -30.98 -11.05
N LYS A 571 25.57 -31.86 -11.03
CA LYS A 571 27.00 -31.48 -11.03
C LYS A 571 27.36 -30.78 -12.35
N VAL A 572 27.11 -31.42 -13.50
CA VAL A 572 27.33 -30.84 -14.85
C VAL A 572 26.56 -29.54 -15.04
N ARG A 573 25.29 -29.46 -14.59
CA ARG A 573 24.49 -28.22 -14.61
C ARG A 573 25.10 -27.08 -13.80
N ARG A 574 25.81 -27.36 -12.70
CA ARG A 574 26.53 -26.33 -11.92
C ARG A 574 27.81 -25.92 -12.64
N GLU A 575 28.58 -26.89 -13.12
CA GLU A 575 29.86 -26.68 -13.80
C GLU A 575 29.70 -25.91 -15.13
N ALA A 576 28.58 -26.10 -15.84
CA ALA A 576 28.21 -25.35 -17.04
C ALA A 576 27.84 -23.86 -16.81
N VAL A 577 27.77 -23.39 -15.55
CA VAL A 577 27.50 -22.00 -15.18
C VAL A 577 28.70 -21.46 -14.39
N SER A 578 29.38 -20.45 -14.91
CA SER A 578 30.52 -19.81 -14.24
C SER A 578 30.10 -19.13 -12.93
N ASP A 579 31.02 -18.97 -11.98
CA ASP A 579 30.75 -18.20 -10.76
C ASP A 579 30.36 -16.74 -11.05
N ASP A 580 30.84 -16.22 -12.17
CA ASP A 580 30.52 -14.89 -12.69
C ASP A 580 29.03 -14.74 -13.01
N GLU A 581 28.46 -15.72 -13.72
CA GLU A 581 27.04 -15.79 -14.04
C GLU A 581 26.19 -16.16 -12.82
N ARG A 582 26.68 -17.04 -11.92
CA ARG A 582 26.00 -17.35 -10.64
C ARG A 582 25.79 -16.08 -9.82
N VAL A 583 26.80 -15.22 -9.72
CA VAL A 583 26.69 -13.92 -9.03
C VAL A 583 25.68 -12.99 -9.71
N VAL A 584 25.64 -12.94 -11.05
CA VAL A 584 24.62 -12.15 -11.78
C VAL A 584 23.21 -12.69 -11.53
N LEU A 585 23.01 -14.01 -11.57
CA LEU A 585 21.71 -14.64 -11.31
C LEU A 585 21.21 -14.33 -9.89
N ASP A 586 22.08 -14.29 -8.89
CA ASP A 586 21.74 -13.92 -7.50
C ASP A 586 21.28 -12.46 -7.33
N TYR A 587 21.64 -11.57 -8.28
CA TYR A 587 21.11 -10.21 -8.33
C TYR A 587 19.81 -10.12 -9.15
N LEU A 588 19.63 -10.95 -10.17
CA LEU A 588 18.43 -10.97 -11.01
C LEU A 588 17.24 -11.67 -10.33
N CYS A 589 17.49 -12.74 -9.57
CA CYS A 589 16.48 -13.62 -8.98
C CYS A 589 16.88 -14.13 -7.58
N GLU A 590 15.87 -14.42 -6.75
CA GLU A 590 16.08 -15.10 -5.47
C GLU A 590 16.46 -16.56 -5.71
N ARG A 591 17.52 -17.07 -5.06
CA ARG A 591 17.81 -18.51 -5.07
C ARG A 591 16.62 -19.27 -4.47
N VAL A 592 16.14 -20.28 -5.20
CA VAL A 592 15.17 -21.24 -4.66
C VAL A 592 15.84 -22.01 -3.53
N LYS A 593 15.47 -21.67 -2.29
CA LYS A 593 15.91 -22.39 -1.09
C LYS A 593 15.29 -23.80 -1.17
N PRO A 594 16.10 -24.89 -1.12
CA PRO A 594 15.58 -26.24 -1.26
C PRO A 594 14.55 -26.51 -0.15
N LYS A 595 13.51 -27.28 -0.47
CA LYS A 595 12.69 -27.86 0.59
C LYS A 595 13.58 -28.75 1.44
N VAL A 596 13.61 -28.49 2.73
CA VAL A 596 14.15 -29.44 3.70
C VAL A 596 13.02 -30.44 3.93
N ASP A 597 13.03 -31.52 3.16
CA ASP A 597 12.03 -32.58 3.26
C ASP A 597 12.28 -33.38 4.56
N GLY A 598 11.66 -32.88 5.64
CA GLY A 598 11.81 -33.42 6.99
C GLY A 598 11.08 -34.75 7.14
N ALA A 599 11.81 -35.85 7.04
CA ALA A 599 11.34 -37.15 7.46
C ALA A 599 11.20 -37.23 8.99
N ASN A 600 10.11 -37.86 9.45
CA ASN A 600 9.86 -38.38 10.80
C ASN A 600 9.98 -37.39 11.98
N GLY A 601 8.82 -36.93 12.47
CA GLY A 601 8.70 -36.19 13.72
C GLY A 601 7.23 -35.94 14.10
N LEU A 602 6.64 -36.85 14.86
CA LEU A 602 5.29 -36.70 15.42
C LEU A 602 5.32 -35.75 16.62
N ASP A 603 4.72 -34.56 16.50
CA ASP A 603 3.70 -34.07 17.44
C ASP A 603 2.91 -32.86 16.87
N GLY A 604 1.73 -32.59 17.42
CA GLY A 604 0.75 -31.63 16.89
C GLY A 604 1.03 -30.17 17.23
N GLY A 605 1.39 -29.35 16.23
CA GLY A 605 1.50 -27.89 16.37
C GLY A 605 1.09 -27.12 15.12
N ARG A 606 -0.10 -26.50 15.13
CA ARG A 606 -0.56 -25.62 14.04
C ARG A 606 0.41 -24.45 13.87
N LYS A 607 1.01 -24.33 12.68
CA LYS A 607 1.79 -23.15 12.25
C LYS A 607 1.04 -22.41 11.15
N ASP A 608 0.37 -21.32 11.50
CA ASP A 608 -0.14 -20.37 10.52
C ASP A 608 1.04 -19.71 9.78
N ALA A 609 0.98 -19.72 8.45
CA ALA A 609 2.06 -19.26 7.58
C ALA A 609 2.10 -17.71 7.49
N GLY A 610 2.64 -17.07 8.55
CA GLY A 610 2.87 -15.62 8.60
C GLY A 610 3.87 -15.14 7.53
N GLN A 611 3.39 -14.32 6.61
CA GLN A 611 4.10 -13.92 5.39
C GLN A 611 4.85 -12.58 5.55
N SER A 612 6.15 -12.58 5.90
CA SER A 612 6.92 -11.33 6.18
C SER A 612 8.31 -11.16 5.57
N ASP A 613 8.96 -12.19 5.02
CA ASP A 613 10.42 -12.18 4.85
C ASP A 613 10.89 -11.89 3.39
N LEU A 614 10.34 -10.85 2.75
CA LEU A 614 10.67 -10.46 1.36
C LEU A 614 11.46 -9.14 1.22
N ASP A 615 11.59 -8.35 2.28
CA ASP A 615 12.01 -6.94 2.19
C ASP A 615 13.54 -6.73 2.09
N GLU A 616 14.40 -7.68 2.52
CA GLU A 616 15.86 -7.53 2.42
C GLU A 616 16.43 -8.00 1.07
N GLU A 617 16.06 -9.19 0.59
CA GLU A 617 16.59 -9.76 -0.67
C GLU A 617 16.08 -8.99 -1.91
N THR A 618 14.83 -8.53 -1.89
CA THR A 618 14.24 -7.70 -2.98
C THR A 618 14.99 -6.37 -3.16
N ASP A 619 15.53 -5.81 -2.08
CA ASP A 619 16.22 -4.52 -2.08
C ASP A 619 17.63 -4.58 -2.74
N LYS A 620 18.14 -5.79 -3.04
CA LYS A 620 19.32 -5.99 -3.91
C LYS A 620 18.94 -6.02 -5.38
N CYS A 621 17.91 -6.80 -5.72
CA CYS A 621 17.46 -7.00 -7.10
C CYS A 621 17.03 -5.68 -7.74
N VAL A 622 16.27 -4.86 -7.00
CA VAL A 622 15.83 -3.54 -7.46
C VAL A 622 17.03 -2.62 -7.72
N LYS A 623 18.05 -2.61 -6.87
CA LYS A 623 19.24 -1.74 -7.04
C LYS A 623 20.14 -2.16 -8.19
N PHE A 624 20.28 -3.46 -8.45
CA PHE A 624 20.95 -3.96 -9.65
C PHE A 624 20.25 -3.45 -10.91
N LEU A 625 18.92 -3.57 -10.98
CA LEU A 625 18.13 -3.12 -12.11
C LEU A 625 18.05 -1.58 -12.22
N GLU A 626 18.00 -0.83 -11.11
CA GLU A 626 18.14 0.63 -11.10
C GLU A 626 19.51 1.03 -11.72
N THR A 627 20.58 0.32 -11.36
CA THR A 627 21.94 0.60 -11.85
C THR A 627 22.11 0.23 -13.32
N PHE A 628 21.64 -0.95 -13.75
CA PHE A 628 21.70 -1.39 -15.15
C PHE A 628 20.83 -0.55 -16.07
N LEU A 629 19.63 -0.15 -15.64
CA LEU A 629 18.82 0.81 -16.39
C LEU A 629 19.51 2.18 -16.45
N THR A 630 20.11 2.68 -15.37
CA THR A 630 20.85 3.95 -15.40
C THR A 630 21.98 3.94 -16.44
N TYR A 631 22.70 2.83 -16.58
CA TYR A 631 23.64 2.62 -17.68
C TYR A 631 22.93 2.67 -19.06
N LEU A 632 21.89 1.87 -19.28
CA LEU A 632 21.15 1.86 -20.56
C LEU A 632 20.44 3.18 -20.92
N TYR A 633 20.22 4.08 -19.95
CA TYR A 633 19.66 5.43 -20.16
C TYR A 633 20.72 6.49 -20.49
N SER A 634 21.93 6.36 -19.96
CA SER A 634 22.90 7.47 -19.93
C SER A 634 24.29 7.11 -20.41
N GLU A 635 24.52 5.84 -20.77
CA GLU A 635 25.78 5.20 -21.17
C GLU A 635 26.93 5.30 -20.13
N ASN A 636 26.71 6.02 -19.03
CA ASN A 636 27.61 6.11 -17.89
C ASN A 636 27.80 4.74 -17.23
N LEU A 637 29.03 4.24 -17.28
CA LEU A 637 29.40 2.97 -16.67
C LEU A 637 29.16 2.99 -15.16
N PRO A 638 28.72 1.86 -14.58
CA PRO A 638 28.34 1.78 -13.17
C PRO A 638 29.55 1.93 -12.24
N ASN A 639 29.33 2.51 -11.06
CA ASN A 639 30.40 2.81 -10.11
C ASN A 639 31.10 1.54 -9.59
N LYS A 640 32.33 1.29 -10.08
CA LYS A 640 33.17 0.14 -9.71
C LYS A 640 33.52 0.05 -8.21
N ASN A 641 33.33 1.10 -7.42
CA ASN A 641 33.53 1.06 -5.97
C ASN A 641 32.30 0.52 -5.21
N SER A 642 31.15 0.38 -5.88
CA SER A 642 29.95 -0.30 -5.35
C SER A 642 29.95 -1.78 -5.75
N THR A 643 29.64 -2.68 -4.81
CA THR A 643 29.47 -4.12 -5.11
C THR A 643 28.41 -4.37 -6.18
N ILE A 644 27.33 -3.58 -6.19
CA ILE A 644 26.26 -3.65 -7.20
C ILE A 644 26.75 -3.07 -8.52
N GLY A 645 27.58 -2.02 -8.48
CA GLY A 645 28.19 -1.44 -9.68
C GLY A 645 29.15 -2.41 -10.37
N LYS A 646 30.02 -3.11 -9.60
CA LYS A 646 30.85 -4.21 -10.09
C LYS A 646 30.01 -5.32 -10.73
N ALA A 647 28.90 -5.70 -10.12
CA ALA A 647 28.01 -6.73 -10.66
C ALA A 647 27.35 -6.32 -11.99
N VAL A 648 27.01 -5.04 -12.17
CA VAL A 648 26.45 -4.53 -13.44
C VAL A 648 27.53 -4.35 -14.51
N ASP A 649 28.72 -3.84 -14.16
CA ASP A 649 29.89 -3.74 -15.06
C ASP A 649 30.25 -5.13 -15.64
N LYS A 650 30.22 -6.15 -14.77
CA LYS A 650 30.42 -7.57 -15.09
C LYS A 650 29.30 -8.18 -15.92
N PHE A 651 28.04 -7.84 -15.65
CA PHE A 651 26.91 -8.28 -16.48
C PHE A 651 26.95 -7.66 -17.88
N ILE A 652 27.37 -6.40 -18.01
CA ILE A 652 27.61 -5.75 -19.31
C ILE A 652 28.72 -6.49 -20.06
N GLY A 653 29.83 -6.83 -19.39
CA GLY A 653 30.88 -7.69 -19.97
C GLY A 653 30.33 -9.00 -20.53
N ILE A 654 29.62 -9.78 -19.72
CA ILE A 654 29.00 -11.05 -20.14
C ILE A 654 28.03 -10.86 -21.33
N LEU A 655 27.34 -9.72 -21.45
CA LEU A 655 26.48 -9.43 -22.62
C LEU A 655 27.28 -9.08 -23.88
N VAL A 656 28.48 -8.52 -23.75
CA VAL A 656 29.42 -8.25 -24.85
C VAL A 656 30.12 -9.55 -25.28
N ASP A 657 30.62 -10.33 -24.33
CA ASP A 657 31.34 -11.60 -24.55
C ASP A 657 30.46 -12.68 -25.24
N LEU A 658 29.13 -12.53 -25.14
CA LEU A 658 28.14 -13.39 -25.79
C LEU A 658 27.52 -12.77 -27.07
N GLU A 659 28.08 -11.66 -27.58
CA GLU A 659 27.59 -10.91 -28.75
C GLU A 659 26.12 -10.44 -28.64
N LEU A 660 25.60 -10.30 -27.42
CA LEU A 660 24.22 -9.91 -27.15
C LEU A 660 24.03 -8.40 -27.07
N PHE A 661 25.12 -7.64 -26.90
CA PHE A 661 25.12 -6.19 -26.66
C PHE A 661 26.43 -5.53 -27.13
N ASP A 662 26.34 -4.57 -28.05
CA ASP A 662 27.48 -3.75 -28.45
C ASP A 662 27.79 -2.68 -27.37
N ALA A 663 28.99 -2.71 -26.80
CA ALA A 663 29.46 -1.68 -25.86
C ALA A 663 29.93 -0.42 -26.60
N SER A 664 28.96 0.40 -27.01
CA SER A 664 29.10 1.52 -27.97
C SER A 664 30.01 2.70 -27.58
N ARG A 665 30.68 2.70 -26.40
CA ARG A 665 31.47 3.86 -25.95
C ARG A 665 32.72 3.56 -25.12
N ASN A 666 33.78 4.33 -25.41
CA ASN A 666 34.97 4.45 -24.58
C ASN A 666 34.74 5.38 -23.37
N ARG A 667 35.47 5.15 -22.27
CA ARG A 667 35.34 5.94 -21.02
C ARG A 667 35.69 7.43 -21.15
N GLY A 668 36.33 7.86 -22.23
CA GLY A 668 36.72 9.26 -22.46
C GLY A 668 35.60 10.19 -22.91
N GLU A 669 34.50 9.67 -23.46
CA GLU A 669 33.46 10.47 -24.14
C GLU A 669 32.32 10.95 -23.20
N ILE A 670 32.54 10.92 -21.89
CA ILE A 670 31.50 11.19 -20.90
C ILE A 670 31.38 12.70 -20.65
N ASN A 671 30.55 13.40 -21.44
CA ASN A 671 30.08 14.76 -21.11
C ASN A 671 28.79 15.21 -21.84
N VAL A 672 27.87 14.31 -22.15
CA VAL A 672 26.53 14.70 -22.65
C VAL A 672 25.59 15.00 -21.47
N SER A 673 25.27 16.28 -21.27
CA SER A 673 24.28 16.72 -20.29
C SER A 673 22.87 16.28 -20.71
N MET A 674 22.23 15.39 -19.94
CA MET A 674 20.84 15.02 -20.16
C MET A 674 19.88 15.87 -19.32
N SER A 675 18.82 16.37 -19.96
CA SER A 675 17.89 17.36 -19.43
C SER A 675 16.96 16.90 -18.29
N PHE A 676 16.96 15.61 -17.93
CA PHE A 676 16.06 15.04 -16.93
C PHE A 676 16.80 14.18 -15.89
N THR A 677 16.49 14.36 -14.60
CA THR A 677 17.05 13.53 -13.51
C THR A 677 16.27 12.21 -13.36
N PRO A 678 16.76 11.04 -13.83
CA PRO A 678 15.89 9.89 -14.10
C PRO A 678 15.40 9.10 -12.87
N SER A 679 15.71 9.55 -11.65
CA SER A 679 15.71 8.72 -10.43
C SER A 679 14.36 8.08 -10.06
N MET A 680 13.22 8.77 -10.26
CA MET A 680 11.90 8.21 -9.96
C MET A 680 11.38 7.30 -11.09
N LEU A 681 11.72 7.65 -12.33
CA LEU A 681 11.42 6.91 -13.54
C LEU A 681 12.14 5.55 -13.55
N VAL A 682 13.46 5.57 -13.39
CA VAL A 682 14.30 4.36 -13.30
C VAL A 682 13.84 3.47 -12.15
N ARG A 683 13.48 4.02 -10.99
CA ARG A 683 12.95 3.26 -9.84
C ARG A 683 11.63 2.55 -10.14
N SER A 684 10.66 3.21 -10.79
CA SER A 684 9.38 2.57 -11.16
C SER A 684 9.63 1.44 -12.16
N THR A 685 10.44 1.70 -13.18
CA THR A 685 10.81 0.74 -14.23
C THR A 685 11.57 -0.47 -13.67
N ALA A 686 12.56 -0.26 -12.80
CA ALA A 686 13.32 -1.30 -12.11
C ALA A 686 12.44 -2.15 -11.18
N GLY A 687 11.52 -1.51 -10.45
CA GLY A 687 10.56 -2.19 -9.59
C GLY A 687 9.65 -3.15 -10.37
N GLN A 688 9.02 -2.67 -11.46
CA GLN A 688 8.18 -3.55 -12.29
C GLN A 688 9.02 -4.59 -13.04
N LEU A 689 10.24 -4.25 -13.48
CA LEU A 689 11.14 -5.22 -14.11
C LEU A 689 11.50 -6.35 -13.14
N SER A 690 11.84 -6.05 -11.89
CA SER A 690 12.06 -7.06 -10.85
C SER A 690 10.84 -7.95 -10.62
N VAL A 691 9.62 -7.38 -10.64
CA VAL A 691 8.37 -8.15 -10.49
C VAL A 691 8.15 -9.09 -11.68
N GLU A 692 8.35 -8.64 -12.93
CA GLU A 692 8.23 -9.55 -14.08
C GLU A 692 9.36 -10.61 -14.08
N LEU A 693 10.61 -10.25 -13.78
CA LEU A 693 11.71 -11.22 -13.70
C LEU A 693 11.43 -12.29 -12.63
N LYS A 694 10.97 -11.90 -11.43
CA LYS A 694 10.52 -12.88 -10.42
C LYS A 694 9.32 -13.69 -10.91
N LYS A 695 8.32 -13.08 -11.56
CA LYS A 695 7.15 -13.80 -12.09
C LYS A 695 7.50 -14.84 -13.17
N HIS A 696 8.49 -14.56 -14.01
CA HIS A 696 8.92 -15.46 -15.10
C HIS A 696 10.02 -16.45 -14.68
N TYR A 697 10.93 -16.07 -13.77
CA TYR A 697 12.17 -16.81 -13.49
C TYR A 697 12.40 -17.19 -12.00
N ARG A 698 11.52 -16.84 -11.05
CA ARG A 698 11.61 -17.32 -9.65
C ARG A 698 11.46 -18.84 -9.49
N ASN A 699 10.97 -19.51 -10.53
CA ASN A 699 10.96 -20.98 -10.65
C ASN A 699 11.81 -21.44 -11.86
N GLY A 700 12.81 -20.64 -12.24
CA GLY A 700 13.52 -20.61 -13.53
C GLY A 700 14.46 -21.76 -13.83
N THR A 701 13.98 -22.99 -13.67
CA THR A 701 14.48 -24.18 -14.40
C THR A 701 13.44 -25.27 -14.25
N HIS A 702 13.10 -25.66 -13.01
CA HIS A 702 12.14 -26.73 -12.75
C HIS A 702 10.75 -26.49 -13.32
N LEU A 703 10.02 -25.41 -12.96
CA LEU A 703 8.66 -25.23 -13.50
C LEU A 703 8.60 -24.86 -15.00
N LEU A 704 9.73 -24.54 -15.63
CA LEU A 704 9.82 -24.47 -17.09
C LEU A 704 10.02 -25.87 -17.68
N TYR A 705 10.93 -26.66 -17.10
CA TYR A 705 11.19 -28.06 -17.42
C TYR A 705 9.93 -28.92 -17.24
N ASP A 706 9.28 -28.90 -16.07
CA ASP A 706 8.05 -29.64 -15.77
C ASP A 706 6.94 -29.31 -16.77
N LYS A 707 6.87 -28.04 -17.23
CA LYS A 707 5.90 -27.59 -18.23
C LYS A 707 6.28 -28.02 -19.66
N VAL A 708 7.56 -28.04 -20.00
CA VAL A 708 8.06 -28.59 -21.28
C VAL A 708 7.89 -30.11 -21.33
N CYS A 709 8.18 -30.83 -20.25
CA CYS A 709 7.85 -32.25 -20.08
C CYS A 709 6.34 -32.45 -20.22
N THR A 710 5.51 -31.73 -19.46
CA THR A 710 4.03 -31.80 -19.57
C THR A 710 3.50 -31.54 -20.99
N LEU A 711 4.21 -30.77 -21.83
CA LEU A 711 3.88 -30.56 -23.24
C LEU A 711 4.43 -31.70 -24.13
N LYS A 712 5.62 -32.22 -23.84
CA LYS A 712 6.25 -33.35 -24.53
C LYS A 712 5.45 -34.64 -24.32
N ASP A 713 5.09 -34.92 -23.07
CA ASP A 713 4.27 -36.07 -22.64
C ASP A 713 2.84 -36.03 -23.21
N LYS A 714 2.46 -34.91 -23.85
CA LYS A 714 1.19 -34.71 -24.56
C LYS A 714 1.34 -34.61 -26.08
N GLY A 715 2.55 -34.75 -26.63
CA GLY A 715 2.82 -34.58 -28.06
C GLY A 715 2.60 -33.15 -28.59
N GLN A 716 2.68 -32.13 -27.73
CA GLN A 716 2.28 -30.74 -28.05
C GLN A 716 3.45 -29.78 -28.27
N VAL A 717 4.69 -30.25 -28.21
CA VAL A 717 5.90 -29.39 -28.35
C VAL A 717 6.10 -28.95 -29.81
N GLU A 718 6.06 -29.88 -30.76
CA GLU A 718 6.35 -29.62 -32.18
C GLU A 718 5.33 -28.65 -32.79
N ALA A 719 4.04 -28.95 -32.65
CA ALA A 719 2.96 -28.06 -33.11
C ALA A 719 3.01 -26.65 -32.48
N TYR A 720 3.51 -26.50 -31.25
CA TYR A 720 3.71 -25.19 -30.61
C TYR A 720 4.90 -24.44 -31.20
N ILE A 721 6.00 -25.13 -31.52
CA ILE A 721 7.19 -24.57 -32.16
C ILE A 721 6.88 -24.14 -33.61
N GLU A 722 6.24 -25.00 -34.41
CA GLU A 722 5.84 -24.68 -35.78
C GLU A 722 4.94 -23.43 -35.84
N THR A 723 3.96 -23.34 -34.93
CA THR A 723 3.08 -22.16 -34.82
C THR A 723 3.86 -20.87 -34.54
N CYS A 724 4.95 -20.94 -33.77
CA CYS A 724 5.81 -19.79 -33.48
C CYS A 724 6.77 -19.43 -34.63
N ILE A 725 7.26 -20.42 -35.38
CA ILE A 725 8.10 -20.21 -36.56
C ILE A 725 7.27 -19.60 -37.71
N GLN A 726 6.10 -20.16 -38.01
CA GLN A 726 5.22 -19.65 -39.07
C GLN A 726 4.70 -18.23 -38.79
N THR A 727 4.56 -17.83 -37.52
CA THR A 727 4.14 -16.46 -37.15
C THR A 727 5.28 -15.44 -37.07
N SER A 728 6.54 -15.85 -37.32
CA SER A 728 7.70 -14.95 -37.37
C SER A 728 8.34 -14.81 -38.77
N GLY A 729 7.92 -15.61 -39.75
CA GLY A 729 8.40 -15.57 -41.15
C GLY A 729 7.73 -14.55 -42.08
N GLY A 730 7.07 -13.51 -41.56
CA GLY A 730 6.41 -12.47 -42.37
C GLY A 730 7.36 -11.35 -42.79
N SER A 731 7.51 -11.11 -44.10
CA SER A 731 8.55 -10.25 -44.67
C SER A 731 8.38 -8.75 -44.42
N TYR A 732 9.52 -8.07 -44.24
CA TYR A 732 9.72 -6.65 -44.52
C TYR A 732 11.01 -6.49 -45.34
N PRO A 733 11.06 -5.60 -46.35
CA PRO A 733 12.23 -5.44 -47.21
C PRO A 733 13.39 -4.72 -46.50
N SER A 734 14.62 -5.11 -46.88
CA SER A 734 15.85 -4.48 -46.38
C SER A 734 16.21 -3.21 -47.17
N PRO A 735 16.55 -2.09 -46.51
CA PRO A 735 17.23 -0.97 -47.15
C PRO A 735 18.75 -1.11 -46.98
N ARG A 736 19.48 -1.30 -48.09
CA ARG A 736 20.93 -1.04 -48.15
C ARG A 736 21.27 -0.15 -49.35
N HIS A 737 22.12 0.82 -49.04
CA HIS A 737 22.90 1.67 -49.96
C HIS A 737 22.13 2.60 -50.90
N SER A 738 22.27 3.90 -50.62
CA SER A 738 22.35 4.92 -51.66
C SER A 738 23.82 5.36 -51.77
N ARG A 739 24.41 5.25 -52.96
CA ARG A 739 25.53 6.09 -53.37
C ARG A 739 25.44 6.35 -54.87
N ASP A 740 25.86 7.55 -55.24
CA ASP A 740 26.37 7.94 -56.56
C ASP A 740 25.39 8.09 -57.75
N LEU A 741 25.17 9.37 -58.06
CA LEU A 741 25.28 10.01 -59.39
C LEU A 741 24.07 10.14 -60.36
N LEU A 742 23.83 11.41 -60.72
CA LEU A 742 23.51 11.98 -62.05
C LEU A 742 22.05 12.10 -62.58
N LEU A 743 21.67 13.39 -62.74
CA LEU A 743 21.26 14.08 -63.99
C LEU A 743 19.77 14.39 -64.33
N PHE A 744 19.61 15.62 -64.85
CA PHE A 744 18.44 16.30 -65.48
C PHE A 744 17.19 16.45 -64.58
N GLN A 745 16.67 17.67 -64.37
CA GLN A 745 15.84 18.50 -65.27
C GLN A 745 14.52 17.81 -65.67
N ARG A 746 13.36 18.49 -65.78
CA ARG A 746 13.13 19.93 -65.97
C ARG A 746 11.67 20.30 -65.63
N GLU A 747 11.43 21.54 -65.16
CA GLU A 747 10.18 22.32 -65.36
C GLU A 747 8.82 21.73 -64.86
N ASN A 748 7.69 22.45 -64.79
CA ASN A 748 7.42 23.79 -64.22
C ASN A 748 5.89 23.97 -63.95
N TRP A 749 5.51 25.09 -63.30
CA TRP A 749 4.17 25.72 -63.20
C TRP A 749 3.20 25.40 -62.03
N LEU A 750 2.42 26.45 -61.74
CA LEU A 750 1.36 26.67 -60.74
C LEU A 750 0.07 27.14 -61.53
N PRO A 751 -0.99 27.69 -60.92
CA PRO A 751 -1.97 27.00 -60.05
C PRO A 751 -3.46 27.34 -60.41
N SER A 752 -4.38 27.00 -59.50
CA SER A 752 -5.62 27.74 -59.13
C SER A 752 -6.96 27.50 -59.86
N PHE A 753 -8.04 27.68 -59.07
CA PHE A 753 -9.49 27.69 -59.40
C PHE A 753 -10.09 26.39 -60.00
N GLY A 754 -11.39 26.09 -59.87
CA GLY A 754 -12.45 26.75 -59.08
C GLY A 754 -13.85 26.09 -59.29
N SER A 755 -14.83 26.52 -58.49
CA SER A 755 -16.31 26.39 -58.66
C SER A 755 -16.99 25.02 -58.96
N GLU A 756 -17.72 24.54 -57.95
CA GLU A 756 -19.17 24.20 -57.94
C GLU A 756 -19.82 23.04 -58.76
N THR A 757 -20.83 22.44 -58.10
CA THR A 757 -21.84 21.45 -58.55
C THR A 757 -21.31 20.04 -58.92
N ARG A 758 -22.00 18.93 -58.58
CA ARG A 758 -23.30 18.75 -57.86
C ARG A 758 -23.12 18.00 -56.55
#